data_AF-A0A2T1FQW0-F1
#
_entry.id   AF-A0A2T1FQW0-F1
#
_cell.length_a   1.000
_cell.length_b   1.000
_cell.length_c   1.000
_cell.angle_alpha   90.00
_cell.angle_beta   90.00
_cell.angle_gamma   90.00
#
_symmetry.space_group_name_H-M   'P 1'
#
loop_
_entity.id
_entity.type
_entity.pdbx_description
1 polymer ?
#
loop_
_entity_poly.entity_id
_entity_poly.type
_entity_poly.pdbx_seq_one_letter_code
_entity_poly.pdbx_strand_id
1 'polypeptide(L)'
;GKEWENFNSKQLSKAWYQRNIDIPGDVQNRRTFIDLARVSTDAVIFVNGINCGQIEWPYGTIEITKVVKSGQNTISILVAAVSDEKDKAVIMSPTEIYTTKSNLQSRGLIGEVRIFSVPQGPLISDIFVQTSTRNKQVKLDVELKDVTQNGQVQLIAQMLDEKGKVEQKFTGTASVKAQQTQSIQVQWNWQNPRLWDTGKPNLYTLQLEVKGSGIDTQYNQPFGFREFWVEGRKFFLNGTEFRLRPNLHSDTWEGGTVEVSDKLIDGYVKAGFNITEIWPWNHDERGRWHFRELFSERADLKGFPIMAPALDITPIAWSEQWNNRQIIDRWKGRMAAEMRRYRNHPSVLMWATSPNYFGSGDDQNPRRIGRKKIEGTLGPVEDQRMRAKTPLGTEAFAAMKLVDPTRPVMVHQGGTFGDVYSLNSYLNVIPLQEREEWISEWSKTGEMPYMVVEFGTPLHATMMRNRQGFDKVIVSEPLITEFAAIYLGKQAYELETPGYKGKIREQFVKGQEYKSWHNSKDLDFAPAFQKLQNLFSTNTWRTWRTFGMSGGMIPWHDGHGWEILDAGRTKVDIGPFQPGRRGVYLKQVSNNLLNYLQPEAYKIYPGGEAIINNNGPTLAWIAGANQAFTAKDHSFFAGEKLAKQIVLINDTRAQQDFAFNWRILVGGQEVGTGEKKGSIETAGTLFFPIDLKLPNTISGKTDGEIRLTARIGDRPHSDTFAFRVFSTSSKVKDAVTIFDPVGKTSAMLKQLGYQLVPWNGSQVSSLLIIGREAFSSGQNLPGNLETFVRNGGKAIVFPQRRDWLKNMGLRVAEHVSRRAYPVDNNHPAVSGLDDADLRDWIGESTLLEAYPDTIQTGARLSPSNMPWYGWHWGNRGGVSSASIEKPHRTSWRPILESEFDLAYSPLMELDYGKGRLILNELDLEDHYTVDGGAAQLVQQLVSYGMNSAVMGKPDKVVLIGGEKDAKKLDSLGVIYQRANGLSQDVGLAIVGAEANLKDAELRGYLNAGGKAFFLPRQVPVAGLGVGLQQAKDFGGSLAVPSWDEVKGLSGSDLRSRSFYDTWLIKSGGEIGADGLLSRVQVGKGVAIFSQLDSDSLNADAKTYLRFTRWRQTRANAQILANLGASFKADGAVFNGSSQEFYHSDYKTDFENGDDPYRYYRW
;
A
#
# COMPACT_ATOMS: atom_id res chain seq x y z
N GLY A 1 -29.77 -39.30 4.84
CA GLY A 1 -30.05 -40.71 5.21
C GLY A 1 -28.83 -41.57 4.93
N LYS A 2 -28.80 -42.83 5.37
CA LYS A 2 -27.67 -43.76 5.16
C LYS A 2 -27.23 -43.87 3.70
N GLU A 3 -28.17 -43.71 2.76
CA GLU A 3 -27.92 -43.70 1.31
C GLU A 3 -26.94 -42.61 0.84
N TRP A 4 -26.75 -41.55 1.64
CA TRP A 4 -25.81 -40.46 1.34
C TRP A 4 -24.42 -40.67 1.94
N GLU A 5 -24.22 -41.65 2.84
CA GLU A 5 -22.95 -41.88 3.53
C GLU A 5 -21.80 -42.25 2.57
N ASN A 6 -22.13 -42.92 1.45
CA ASN A 6 -21.16 -43.33 0.41
C ASN A 6 -21.30 -42.53 -0.89
N PHE A 7 -22.09 -41.46 -0.90
CA PHE A 7 -22.34 -40.68 -2.10
C PHE A 7 -21.12 -39.83 -2.50
N ASN A 8 -20.47 -40.19 -3.61
CA ASN A 8 -19.39 -39.40 -4.19
C ASN A 8 -19.93 -38.41 -5.23
N SER A 9 -20.22 -37.19 -4.77
CA SER A 9 -20.72 -36.11 -5.63
C SER A 9 -19.77 -35.72 -6.78
N LYS A 10 -18.47 -36.05 -6.71
CA LYS A 10 -17.51 -35.76 -7.80
C LYS A 10 -17.74 -36.64 -9.03
N GLN A 11 -18.39 -37.78 -8.87
CA GLN A 11 -18.74 -38.71 -9.95
C GLN A 11 -20.19 -38.53 -10.44
N LEU A 12 -20.94 -37.62 -9.83
CA LEU A 12 -22.33 -37.35 -10.20
C LEU A 12 -22.37 -36.79 -11.63
N SER A 13 -22.99 -37.54 -12.54
CA SER A 13 -23.25 -37.14 -13.94
C SER A 13 -24.61 -36.47 -14.12
N LYS A 14 -25.57 -36.78 -13.24
CA LYS A 14 -26.92 -36.20 -13.22
C LYS A 14 -27.59 -36.39 -11.86
N ALA A 15 -28.51 -35.50 -11.51
CA ALA A 15 -29.34 -35.64 -10.31
C ALA A 15 -30.80 -35.31 -10.58
N TRP A 16 -31.70 -36.12 -10.00
CA TRP A 16 -33.12 -35.83 -9.93
C TRP A 16 -33.43 -35.05 -8.65
N TYR A 17 -34.14 -33.94 -8.80
CA TYR A 17 -34.74 -33.17 -7.72
C TYR A 17 -36.25 -33.27 -7.86
N GLN A 18 -36.96 -33.70 -6.82
CA GLN A 18 -38.40 -33.90 -6.89
C GLN A 18 -39.09 -33.31 -5.66
N ARG A 19 -40.20 -32.62 -5.89
CA ARG A 19 -41.04 -32.07 -4.83
C ARG A 19 -42.51 -32.12 -5.24
N ASN A 20 -43.37 -32.49 -4.29
CA ASN A 20 -44.81 -32.29 -4.41
C ASN A 20 -45.17 -30.90 -3.87
N ILE A 21 -45.95 -30.16 -4.65
CA ILE A 21 -46.41 -28.81 -4.31
C ILE A 21 -47.91 -28.71 -4.57
N ASP A 22 -48.60 -27.85 -3.82
CA ASP A 22 -49.99 -27.50 -4.09
C ASP A 22 -50.04 -26.17 -4.85
N ILE A 23 -50.72 -26.18 -5.99
CA ILE A 23 -50.92 -25.00 -6.83
C ILE A 23 -52.37 -24.52 -6.67
N PRO A 24 -52.62 -23.21 -6.45
CA PRO A 24 -53.98 -22.69 -6.28
C PRO A 24 -54.90 -22.92 -7.49
N GLY A 25 -56.22 -22.86 -7.25
CA GLY A 25 -57.23 -23.23 -8.24
C GLY A 25 -57.39 -22.29 -9.44
N ASP A 26 -56.84 -21.08 -9.38
CA ASP A 26 -56.91 -20.06 -10.44
C ASP A 26 -55.93 -20.29 -11.60
N VAL A 27 -55.16 -21.39 -11.57
CA VAL A 27 -54.14 -21.71 -12.58
C VAL A 27 -54.71 -22.09 -13.96
N GLN A 28 -55.96 -22.57 -14.05
CA GLN A 28 -56.52 -23.14 -15.30
C GLN A 28 -56.71 -22.11 -16.43
N ASN A 29 -56.84 -20.82 -16.12
CA ASN A 29 -57.00 -19.74 -17.10
C ASN A 29 -55.76 -18.81 -17.17
N ARG A 30 -54.60 -19.33 -16.76
CA ARG A 30 -53.36 -18.57 -16.65
C ARG A 30 -52.22 -19.32 -17.33
N ARG A 31 -51.26 -18.59 -17.89
CA ARG A 31 -50.00 -19.17 -18.33
C ARG A 31 -49.10 -19.36 -17.11
N THR A 32 -48.62 -20.57 -16.88
CA THR A 32 -47.82 -20.92 -15.69
C THR A 32 -46.41 -21.28 -16.10
N PHE A 33 -45.43 -20.78 -15.35
CA PHE A 33 -44.01 -20.89 -15.66
C PHE A 33 -43.22 -21.44 -14.48
N ILE A 34 -42.17 -22.20 -14.79
CA ILE A 34 -41.07 -22.50 -13.87
C ILE A 34 -39.88 -21.64 -14.29
N ASP A 35 -39.34 -20.86 -13.35
CA ASP A 35 -38.08 -20.14 -13.50
C ASP A 35 -37.01 -20.77 -12.61
N LEU A 36 -35.87 -21.07 -13.22
CA LEU A 36 -34.68 -21.47 -12.50
C LEU A 36 -33.76 -20.27 -12.39
N ALA A 37 -33.58 -19.75 -11.18
CA ALA A 37 -32.76 -18.57 -10.97
C ALA A 37 -31.28 -18.82 -11.24
N ARG A 38 -30.81 -20.04 -10.95
CA ARG A 38 -29.55 -20.57 -11.45
C ARG A 38 -29.51 -22.09 -11.38
N VAL A 39 -29.00 -22.73 -12.43
CA VAL A 39 -28.71 -24.16 -12.52
C VAL A 39 -27.21 -24.33 -12.78
N SER A 40 -26.62 -25.41 -12.26
CA SER A 40 -25.19 -25.68 -12.45
C SER A 40 -24.83 -25.96 -13.90
N THR A 41 -25.63 -26.74 -14.63
CA THR A 41 -25.47 -26.93 -16.08
C THR A 41 -26.86 -26.89 -16.72
N ASP A 42 -27.26 -27.90 -17.50
CA ASP A 42 -28.59 -27.95 -18.10
C ASP A 42 -29.58 -28.71 -17.21
N ALA A 43 -30.85 -28.29 -17.24
CA ALA A 43 -31.94 -28.94 -16.55
C ALA A 43 -33.06 -29.34 -17.50
N VAL A 44 -33.61 -30.54 -17.33
CA VAL A 44 -34.86 -30.97 -17.97
C VAL A 44 -35.97 -30.96 -16.93
N ILE A 45 -37.08 -30.32 -17.27
CA ILE A 45 -38.20 -30.08 -16.36
C ILE A 45 -39.31 -31.07 -16.65
N PHE A 46 -39.83 -31.73 -15.61
CA PHE A 46 -40.98 -32.62 -15.68
C PHE A 46 -42.03 -32.17 -14.68
N VAL A 47 -43.29 -32.10 -15.13
CA VAL A 47 -44.44 -31.81 -14.27
C VAL A 47 -45.40 -32.98 -14.40
N ASN A 48 -45.81 -33.58 -13.27
CA ASN A 48 -46.69 -34.74 -13.23
C ASN A 48 -46.22 -35.91 -14.14
N GLY A 49 -44.90 -36.09 -14.27
CA GLY A 49 -44.28 -37.12 -15.11
C GLY A 49 -44.13 -36.77 -16.60
N ILE A 50 -44.65 -35.62 -17.04
CA ILE A 50 -44.59 -35.17 -18.44
C ILE A 50 -43.38 -34.25 -18.63
N ASN A 51 -42.56 -34.49 -19.65
CA ASN A 51 -41.43 -33.65 -20.01
C ASN A 51 -41.93 -32.29 -20.56
N CYS A 52 -41.56 -31.21 -19.90
CA CYS A 52 -41.93 -29.83 -20.27
C CYS A 52 -40.84 -29.13 -21.12
N GLY A 53 -39.64 -29.70 -21.21
CA GLY A 53 -38.52 -29.19 -21.99
C GLY A 53 -37.27 -28.91 -21.15
N GLN A 54 -36.30 -28.25 -21.77
CA GLN A 54 -34.96 -28.01 -21.22
C GLN A 54 -34.75 -26.53 -20.92
N ILE A 55 -34.14 -26.24 -19.77
CA ILE A 55 -33.55 -24.94 -19.44
C ILE A 55 -32.03 -25.10 -19.55
N GLU A 56 -31.45 -24.35 -20.47
CA GLU A 56 -30.01 -24.30 -20.65
C GLU A 56 -29.36 -23.45 -19.55
N TRP A 57 -28.12 -23.81 -19.21
CA TRP A 57 -27.30 -23.05 -18.28
C TRP A 57 -27.18 -21.56 -18.69
N PRO A 58 -27.23 -20.57 -17.77
CA PRO A 58 -27.20 -20.69 -16.32
C PRO A 58 -28.58 -20.63 -15.68
N TYR A 59 -29.61 -20.21 -16.40
CA TYR A 59 -30.95 -19.95 -15.90
C TYR A 59 -31.90 -19.91 -17.09
N GLY A 60 -33.19 -19.93 -16.79
CA GLY A 60 -34.21 -19.75 -17.79
C GLY A 60 -35.59 -20.02 -17.23
N THR A 61 -36.58 -19.72 -18.05
CA THR A 61 -37.99 -19.84 -17.72
C THR A 61 -38.66 -20.74 -18.76
N ILE A 62 -39.46 -21.70 -18.30
CA ILE A 62 -40.22 -22.59 -19.18
C ILE A 62 -41.71 -22.57 -18.84
N GLU A 63 -42.55 -22.58 -19.87
CA GLU A 63 -44.00 -22.62 -19.69
C GLU A 63 -44.47 -24.05 -19.44
N ILE A 64 -45.25 -24.24 -18.37
CA ILE A 64 -45.80 -25.54 -17.93
C ILE A 64 -47.34 -25.57 -17.95
N THR A 65 -47.98 -24.55 -18.51
CA THR A 65 -49.44 -24.34 -18.55
C THR A 65 -50.25 -25.58 -18.93
N LYS A 66 -49.79 -26.34 -19.94
CA LYS A 66 -50.53 -27.49 -20.47
C LYS A 66 -50.52 -28.73 -19.57
N VAL A 67 -49.67 -28.74 -18.55
CA VAL A 67 -49.32 -29.93 -17.75
C VAL A 67 -49.66 -29.75 -16.28
N VAL A 68 -49.64 -28.50 -15.81
CA VAL A 68 -49.97 -28.14 -14.43
C VAL A 68 -51.48 -28.29 -14.16
N LYS A 69 -51.84 -28.74 -12.97
CA LYS A 69 -53.24 -28.83 -12.51
C LYS A 69 -53.46 -28.05 -11.22
N SER A 70 -54.72 -27.76 -10.89
CA SER A 70 -55.07 -27.25 -9.56
C SER A 70 -54.79 -28.30 -8.49
N GLY A 71 -54.36 -27.87 -7.30
CA GLY A 71 -54.00 -28.74 -6.18
C GLY A 71 -52.62 -29.38 -6.35
N GLN A 72 -52.51 -30.65 -5.97
CA GLN A 72 -51.23 -31.33 -5.87
C GLN A 72 -50.58 -31.58 -7.24
N ASN A 73 -49.34 -31.14 -7.40
CA ASN A 73 -48.49 -31.39 -8.56
C ASN A 73 -47.14 -31.95 -8.11
N THR A 74 -46.57 -32.82 -8.93
CA THR A 74 -45.22 -33.34 -8.74
C THR A 74 -44.27 -32.65 -9.72
N ILE A 75 -43.34 -31.86 -9.20
CA ILE A 75 -42.28 -31.22 -10.00
C ILE A 75 -41.03 -32.07 -9.89
N SER A 76 -40.49 -32.53 -11.02
CA SER A 76 -39.23 -33.25 -11.08
C SER A 76 -38.27 -32.53 -12.03
N ILE A 77 -37.05 -32.29 -11.60
CA ILE A 77 -36.02 -31.58 -12.37
C ILE A 77 -34.81 -32.50 -12.46
N LEU A 78 -34.43 -32.87 -13.68
CA LEU A 78 -33.21 -33.61 -13.96
C LEU A 78 -32.11 -32.63 -14.34
N VAL A 79 -31.09 -32.49 -13.49
CA VAL A 79 -29.94 -31.61 -13.76
C VAL A 79 -28.77 -32.45 -14.21
N ALA A 80 -28.18 -32.12 -15.36
CA ALA A 80 -26.94 -32.73 -15.83
C ALA A 80 -25.71 -32.17 -15.08
N ALA A 81 -24.57 -32.83 -15.21
CA ALA A 81 -23.29 -32.39 -14.63
C ALA A 81 -22.15 -32.51 -15.66
N VAL A 82 -22.30 -31.81 -16.79
CA VAL A 82 -21.33 -31.77 -17.91
C VAL A 82 -20.57 -30.43 -17.99
N SER A 83 -19.28 -30.47 -18.32
CA SER A 83 -18.42 -29.28 -18.38
C SER A 83 -18.39 -28.55 -19.72
N ASP A 84 -18.59 -29.25 -20.84
CA ASP A 84 -18.72 -28.63 -22.17
C ASP A 84 -20.21 -28.58 -22.58
N GLU A 85 -20.60 -27.50 -23.23
CA GLU A 85 -21.92 -27.33 -23.86
C GLU A 85 -22.08 -28.20 -25.12
N LYS A 86 -20.96 -28.47 -25.82
CA LYS A 86 -20.91 -29.36 -27.00
C LYS A 86 -20.85 -30.84 -26.62
N ASP A 87 -20.31 -31.15 -25.44
CA ASP A 87 -20.46 -32.48 -24.83
C ASP A 87 -21.90 -32.63 -24.38
N LYS A 88 -22.79 -32.86 -25.35
CA LYS A 88 -24.18 -33.17 -25.06
C LYS A 88 -24.18 -34.42 -24.17
N ALA A 89 -24.60 -34.27 -22.93
CA ALA A 89 -25.40 -35.32 -22.33
C ALA A 89 -26.62 -35.46 -23.23
N VAL A 90 -26.59 -36.37 -24.20
CA VAL A 90 -27.75 -36.65 -25.02
C VAL A 90 -28.73 -37.39 -24.11
N ILE A 91 -29.63 -36.64 -23.47
CA ILE A 91 -30.68 -37.18 -22.61
C ILE A 91 -31.83 -37.62 -23.53
N MET A 92 -31.66 -38.79 -24.17
CA MET A 92 -32.72 -39.36 -25.02
C MET A 92 -33.83 -40.01 -24.19
N SER A 93 -33.50 -40.47 -22.98
CA SER A 93 -34.42 -41.10 -22.03
C SER A 93 -33.81 -41.08 -20.60
N PRO A 94 -34.58 -41.43 -19.55
CA PRO A 94 -34.06 -41.51 -18.18
C PRO A 94 -32.85 -42.45 -18.01
N THR A 95 -32.66 -43.40 -18.93
CA THR A 95 -31.69 -44.51 -18.82
C THR A 95 -30.52 -44.44 -19.81
N GLU A 96 -30.51 -43.56 -20.81
CA GLU A 96 -29.42 -43.46 -21.80
C GLU A 96 -28.77 -42.08 -21.79
N ILE A 97 -27.60 -41.98 -21.14
CA ILE A 97 -26.73 -40.80 -21.15
C ILE A 97 -25.27 -41.28 -21.03
N TYR A 98 -24.40 -40.84 -21.94
CA TYR A 98 -22.94 -41.04 -21.84
C TYR A 98 -22.27 -39.72 -21.39
N THR A 99 -21.27 -39.79 -20.50
CA THR A 99 -20.54 -38.61 -20.00
C THR A 99 -19.05 -38.91 -19.77
N THR A 100 -18.21 -37.92 -20.07
CA THR A 100 -16.79 -37.80 -19.70
C THR A 100 -16.62 -37.19 -18.31
N LYS A 101 -15.44 -37.37 -17.68
CA LYS A 101 -15.12 -36.77 -16.37
C LYS A 101 -15.09 -35.24 -16.48
N SER A 102 -15.90 -34.54 -15.68
CA SER A 102 -15.99 -33.07 -15.64
C SER A 102 -15.47 -32.48 -14.32
N ASN A 103 -14.72 -31.38 -14.39
CA ASN A 103 -14.25 -30.63 -13.22
C ASN A 103 -15.17 -29.44 -12.93
N LEU A 104 -16.37 -29.71 -12.38
CA LEU A 104 -17.36 -28.69 -12.02
C LEU A 104 -17.24 -28.25 -10.55
N GLN A 105 -17.34 -26.94 -10.30
CA GLN A 105 -17.35 -26.38 -8.95
C GLN A 105 -18.61 -26.79 -8.15
N SER A 106 -19.76 -26.89 -8.82
CA SER A 106 -21.02 -27.39 -8.25
C SER A 106 -21.82 -28.20 -9.26
N ARG A 107 -22.75 -29.01 -8.74
CA ARG A 107 -23.67 -29.86 -9.51
C ARG A 107 -25.07 -29.76 -8.90
N GLY A 108 -26.10 -29.65 -9.73
CA GLY A 108 -27.49 -29.49 -9.30
C GLY A 108 -28.07 -28.08 -9.43
N LEU A 109 -29.10 -27.80 -8.63
CA LEU A 109 -29.78 -26.52 -8.52
C LEU A 109 -28.98 -25.61 -7.57
N ILE A 110 -28.55 -24.46 -8.07
CA ILE A 110 -27.65 -23.53 -7.35
C ILE A 110 -28.25 -22.11 -7.25
N GLY A 111 -29.56 -22.04 -7.41
CA GLY A 111 -30.39 -20.86 -7.28
C GLY A 111 -31.82 -21.28 -6.98
N GLU A 112 -32.69 -20.31 -6.77
CA GLU A 112 -34.09 -20.54 -6.46
C GLU A 112 -34.85 -21.17 -7.63
N VAL A 113 -35.83 -22.01 -7.30
CA VAL A 113 -36.84 -22.52 -8.25
C VAL A 113 -38.13 -21.78 -7.96
N ARG A 114 -38.60 -21.00 -8.93
CA ARG A 114 -39.77 -20.14 -8.79
C ARG A 114 -40.87 -20.65 -9.71
N ILE A 115 -42.10 -20.59 -9.24
CA ILE A 115 -43.29 -20.89 -10.04
C ILE A 115 -44.20 -19.68 -9.95
N PHE A 116 -44.58 -19.17 -11.11
CA PHE A 116 -45.48 -18.04 -11.21
C PHE A 116 -46.46 -18.24 -12.35
N SER A 117 -47.59 -17.55 -12.30
CA SER A 117 -48.59 -17.57 -13.35
C SER A 117 -48.97 -16.16 -13.74
N VAL A 118 -49.28 -15.95 -15.02
CA VAL A 118 -49.71 -14.67 -15.62
C VAL A 118 -51.02 -14.88 -16.39
N PRO A 119 -51.79 -13.82 -16.70
CA PRO A 119 -52.99 -13.95 -17.54
C PRO A 119 -52.73 -14.67 -18.88
N GLN A 120 -53.79 -15.21 -19.49
CA GLN A 120 -53.70 -15.89 -20.78
C GLN A 120 -53.48 -14.89 -21.94
N GLY A 121 -52.72 -15.30 -22.96
CA GLY A 121 -52.47 -14.50 -24.16
C GLY A 121 -51.09 -13.84 -24.20
N PRO A 122 -50.95 -12.70 -24.91
CA PRO A 122 -49.70 -11.95 -24.95
C PRO A 122 -49.26 -11.50 -23.56
N LEU A 123 -47.97 -11.59 -23.26
CA LEU A 123 -47.43 -11.33 -21.92
C LEU A 123 -46.29 -10.32 -21.93
N ILE A 124 -45.99 -9.78 -20.76
CA ILE A 124 -44.79 -8.98 -20.51
C ILE A 124 -43.63 -9.93 -20.18
N SER A 125 -42.60 -9.96 -21.02
CA SER A 125 -41.44 -10.84 -20.84
C SER A 125 -40.26 -10.17 -20.12
N ASP A 126 -40.19 -8.85 -20.13
CA ASP A 126 -39.18 -8.06 -19.43
C ASP A 126 -39.69 -6.62 -19.22
N ILE A 127 -39.32 -6.01 -18.09
CA ILE A 127 -39.53 -4.59 -17.81
C ILE A 127 -38.21 -3.99 -17.34
N PHE A 128 -37.84 -2.84 -17.89
CA PHE A 128 -36.78 -2.00 -17.33
C PHE A 128 -37.32 -0.66 -16.85
N VAL A 129 -37.26 -0.44 -15.54
CA VAL A 129 -37.66 0.82 -14.90
C VAL A 129 -36.46 1.77 -14.84
N GLN A 130 -36.53 2.86 -15.57
CA GLN A 130 -35.49 3.89 -15.65
C GLN A 130 -35.96 5.15 -14.95
N THR A 131 -35.32 5.49 -13.83
CA THR A 131 -35.67 6.67 -13.03
C THR A 131 -34.64 7.77 -13.21
N SER A 132 -35.09 9.03 -13.26
CA SER A 132 -34.21 10.19 -13.28
C SER A 132 -34.71 11.24 -12.30
N THR A 133 -33.84 11.57 -11.35
CA THR A 133 -34.04 12.66 -10.39
C THR A 133 -33.82 14.02 -11.04
N ARG A 134 -32.89 14.11 -12.00
CA ARG A 134 -32.59 15.34 -12.76
C ARG A 134 -33.77 15.75 -13.65
N ASN A 135 -34.33 14.78 -14.38
CA ASN A 135 -35.46 15.01 -15.27
C ASN A 135 -36.82 14.82 -14.57
N LYS A 136 -36.82 14.37 -13.31
CA LYS A 136 -38.03 14.09 -12.51
C LYS A 136 -39.02 13.21 -13.27
N GLN A 137 -38.53 12.07 -13.77
CA GLN A 137 -39.29 11.19 -14.64
C GLN A 137 -39.03 9.71 -14.33
N VAL A 138 -40.00 8.89 -14.70
CA VAL A 138 -39.85 7.43 -14.80
C VAL A 138 -40.18 7.01 -16.24
N LYS A 139 -39.27 6.24 -16.83
CA LYS A 139 -39.41 5.66 -18.16
C LYS A 139 -39.42 4.14 -18.02
N LEU A 140 -40.30 3.48 -18.78
CA LEU A 140 -40.34 2.03 -18.88
C LEU A 140 -39.96 1.61 -20.30
N ASP A 141 -39.04 0.67 -20.40
CA ASP A 141 -38.91 -0.18 -21.59
C ASP A 141 -39.61 -1.51 -21.27
N VAL A 142 -40.66 -1.84 -22.03
CA VAL A 142 -41.50 -3.03 -21.80
C VAL A 142 -41.36 -3.96 -22.99
N GLU A 143 -40.90 -5.18 -22.75
CA GLU A 143 -40.87 -6.24 -23.76
C GLU A 143 -42.16 -7.07 -23.69
N LEU A 144 -42.86 -7.17 -24.81
CA LEU A 144 -44.07 -7.97 -24.97
C LEU A 144 -43.79 -9.18 -25.86
N LYS A 145 -44.34 -10.34 -25.49
CA LYS A 145 -44.30 -11.58 -26.27
C LYS A 145 -45.68 -12.03 -26.71
N ASP A 146 -45.70 -12.76 -27.83
CA ASP A 146 -46.89 -13.41 -28.40
C ASP A 146 -48.01 -12.42 -28.79
N VAL A 147 -47.68 -11.20 -29.22
CA VAL A 147 -48.69 -10.20 -29.63
C VAL A 147 -49.25 -10.58 -31.00
N THR A 148 -50.57 -10.76 -31.09
CA THR A 148 -51.24 -11.29 -32.29
C THR A 148 -51.98 -10.24 -33.13
N GLN A 149 -52.14 -9.01 -32.62
CA GLN A 149 -52.89 -7.96 -33.29
C GLN A 149 -52.09 -6.66 -33.38
N ASN A 150 -52.29 -5.91 -34.46
CA ASN A 150 -51.82 -4.53 -34.57
C ASN A 150 -52.81 -3.61 -33.82
N GLY A 151 -52.30 -2.54 -33.19
CA GLY A 151 -53.15 -1.48 -32.68
C GLY A 151 -52.52 -0.71 -31.53
N GLN A 152 -53.35 -0.14 -30.67
CA GLN A 152 -52.93 0.66 -29.51
C GLN A 152 -53.25 -0.11 -28.22
N VAL A 153 -52.29 -0.12 -27.31
CA VAL A 153 -52.47 -0.66 -25.97
C VAL A 153 -52.34 0.44 -24.94
N GLN A 154 -53.15 0.37 -23.89
CA GLN A 154 -53.07 1.19 -22.71
C GLN A 154 -52.17 0.52 -21.67
N LEU A 155 -51.23 1.27 -21.12
CA LEU A 155 -50.35 0.85 -20.05
C LEU A 155 -50.79 1.57 -18.77
N ILE A 156 -51.16 0.82 -17.74
CA ILE A 156 -51.56 1.35 -16.43
C ILE A 156 -50.49 0.93 -15.43
N ALA A 157 -49.64 1.88 -15.04
CA ALA A 157 -48.55 1.66 -14.11
C ALA A 157 -48.93 2.15 -12.71
N GLN A 158 -49.08 1.23 -11.77
CA GLN A 158 -49.28 1.55 -10.35
C GLN A 158 -47.97 1.36 -9.60
N MET A 159 -47.56 2.37 -8.84
CA MET A 159 -46.36 2.35 -8.00
C MET A 159 -46.78 2.06 -6.56
N LEU A 160 -46.60 0.81 -6.12
CA LEU A 160 -46.99 0.37 -4.79
C LEU A 160 -45.82 0.55 -3.82
N ASP A 161 -46.08 1.04 -2.61
CA ASP A 161 -45.10 1.04 -1.53
C ASP A 161 -44.83 -0.38 -0.99
N GLU A 162 -43.95 -0.47 0.01
CA GLU A 162 -43.54 -1.71 0.66
C GLU A 162 -44.68 -2.39 1.43
N LYS A 163 -45.79 -1.68 1.67
CA LYS A 163 -47.02 -2.18 2.31
C LYS A 163 -48.10 -2.54 1.28
N GLY A 164 -47.81 -2.40 -0.02
CA GLY A 164 -48.75 -2.67 -1.11
C GLY A 164 -49.75 -1.53 -1.38
N LYS A 165 -49.57 -0.35 -0.79
CA LYS A 165 -50.42 0.82 -1.05
C LYS A 165 -49.96 1.52 -2.32
N VAL A 166 -50.90 1.82 -3.22
CA VAL A 166 -50.62 2.63 -4.42
C VAL A 166 -50.31 4.07 -4.01
N GLU A 167 -49.06 4.51 -4.22
CA GLU A 167 -48.64 5.91 -4.00
C GLU A 167 -48.79 6.75 -5.25
N GLN A 168 -48.65 6.15 -6.43
CA GLN A 168 -48.81 6.85 -7.69
C GLN A 168 -49.37 5.94 -8.78
N LYS A 169 -50.16 6.51 -9.69
CA LYS A 169 -50.72 5.82 -10.85
C LYS A 169 -50.49 6.62 -12.11
N PHE A 170 -49.95 5.98 -13.13
CA PHE A 170 -49.77 6.55 -14.46
C PHE A 170 -50.53 5.76 -15.51
N THR A 171 -50.94 6.45 -16.56
CA THR A 171 -51.53 5.83 -17.75
C THR A 171 -50.78 6.32 -18.98
N GLY A 172 -50.45 5.42 -19.90
CA GLY A 172 -49.83 5.73 -21.18
C GLY A 172 -50.42 4.88 -22.29
N THR A 173 -50.10 5.20 -23.54
CA THR A 173 -50.51 4.42 -24.71
C THR A 173 -49.30 4.14 -25.59
N ALA A 174 -49.26 2.96 -26.20
CA ALA A 174 -48.23 2.60 -27.15
C ALA A 174 -48.82 1.79 -28.32
N SER A 175 -48.27 1.99 -29.51
CA SER A 175 -48.60 1.16 -30.66
C SER A 175 -47.90 -0.20 -30.56
N VAL A 176 -48.63 -1.28 -30.80
CA VAL A 176 -48.11 -2.65 -30.91
C VAL A 176 -48.34 -3.19 -32.31
N LYS A 177 -47.45 -4.09 -32.73
CA LYS A 177 -47.59 -4.87 -33.96
C LYS A 177 -47.83 -6.34 -33.62
N ALA A 178 -48.52 -7.06 -34.49
CA ALA A 178 -48.63 -8.51 -34.47
C ALA A 178 -47.24 -9.10 -34.76
N GLN A 179 -46.47 -9.36 -33.70
CA GLN A 179 -45.13 -9.92 -33.78
C GLN A 179 -44.80 -10.71 -32.52
N GLN A 180 -43.90 -11.67 -32.69
CA GLN A 180 -43.54 -12.62 -31.63
C GLN A 180 -42.90 -11.96 -30.41
N THR A 181 -42.08 -10.93 -30.61
CA THR A 181 -41.41 -10.19 -29.54
C THR A 181 -41.23 -8.74 -29.95
N GLN A 182 -41.52 -7.80 -29.05
CA GLN A 182 -41.35 -6.38 -29.31
C GLN A 182 -41.10 -5.58 -28.05
N SER A 183 -40.42 -4.44 -28.19
CA SER A 183 -40.26 -3.48 -27.10
C SER A 183 -41.08 -2.23 -27.39
N ILE A 184 -41.81 -1.77 -26.37
CA ILE A 184 -42.51 -0.48 -26.36
C ILE A 184 -41.96 0.39 -25.23
N GLN A 185 -42.03 1.70 -25.40
CA GLN A 185 -41.55 2.67 -24.43
C GLN A 185 -42.67 3.60 -23.99
N VAL A 186 -42.74 3.86 -22.68
CA VAL A 186 -43.60 4.89 -22.09
C VAL A 186 -42.80 5.67 -21.06
N GLN A 187 -43.15 6.93 -20.88
CA GLN A 187 -42.49 7.81 -19.91
C GLN A 187 -43.51 8.72 -19.24
N TRP A 188 -43.27 9.02 -17.96
CA TRP A 188 -44.12 9.91 -17.17
C TRP A 188 -43.29 10.81 -16.27
N ASN A 189 -43.80 12.02 -16.05
CA ASN A 189 -43.24 12.95 -15.06
C ASN A 189 -43.62 12.49 -13.65
N TRP A 190 -42.65 12.42 -12.75
CA TRP A 190 -42.84 12.12 -11.33
C TRP A 190 -42.03 13.09 -10.49
N GLN A 191 -42.70 14.11 -9.97
CA GLN A 191 -42.03 15.24 -9.31
C GLN A 191 -41.47 14.90 -7.92
N ASN A 192 -42.23 14.13 -7.13
CA ASN A 192 -41.93 13.86 -5.72
C ASN A 192 -41.99 12.36 -5.38
N PRO A 193 -41.15 11.50 -6.00
CA PRO A 193 -41.02 10.10 -5.61
C PRO A 193 -40.30 9.96 -4.24
N ARG A 194 -40.56 8.87 -3.51
CA ARG A 194 -39.67 8.49 -2.40
C ARG A 194 -38.37 7.95 -2.98
N LEU A 195 -37.26 8.59 -2.65
CA LEU A 195 -35.97 8.22 -3.22
C LEU A 195 -35.37 7.04 -2.47
N TRP A 196 -34.88 6.05 -3.21
CA TRP A 196 -33.93 5.08 -2.67
C TRP A 196 -32.57 5.78 -2.51
N ASP A 197 -31.96 5.71 -1.33
CA ASP A 197 -30.63 6.27 -1.05
C ASP A 197 -29.92 5.40 0.00
N THR A 198 -28.66 5.72 0.29
CA THR A 198 -27.87 4.96 1.26
C THR A 198 -28.48 5.06 2.65
N GLY A 199 -28.76 3.93 3.30
CA GLY A 199 -29.48 3.86 4.57
C GLY A 199 -30.97 4.27 4.51
N LYS A 200 -31.51 4.54 3.32
CA LYS A 200 -32.91 4.91 3.07
C LYS A 200 -33.51 3.99 1.99
N PRO A 201 -33.88 2.74 2.34
CA PRO A 201 -34.31 1.72 1.39
C PRO A 201 -35.79 1.90 0.97
N ASN A 202 -36.15 3.08 0.43
CA ASN A 202 -37.49 3.28 -0.11
C ASN A 202 -37.63 2.47 -1.41
N LEU A 203 -38.48 1.46 -1.39
CA LEU A 203 -38.71 0.53 -2.49
C LEU A 203 -40.16 0.61 -2.96
N TYR A 204 -40.31 0.47 -4.27
CA TYR A 204 -41.59 0.38 -4.95
C TYR A 204 -41.74 -0.99 -5.59
N THR A 205 -42.99 -1.44 -5.71
CA THR A 205 -43.38 -2.44 -6.70
C THR A 205 -44.17 -1.76 -7.81
N LEU A 206 -43.63 -1.75 -9.04
CA LEU A 206 -44.39 -1.39 -10.23
C LEU A 206 -45.34 -2.54 -10.55
N GLN A 207 -46.64 -2.33 -10.40
CA GLN A 207 -47.67 -3.19 -10.99
C GLN A 207 -48.08 -2.58 -12.33
N LEU A 208 -47.66 -3.22 -13.42
CA LEU A 208 -47.96 -2.78 -14.77
C LEU A 208 -49.06 -3.64 -15.38
N GLU A 209 -50.19 -3.04 -15.70
CA GLU A 209 -51.22 -3.65 -16.56
C GLU A 209 -51.08 -3.14 -17.99
N VAL A 210 -51.21 -4.04 -18.98
CA VAL A 210 -51.24 -3.69 -20.41
C VAL A 210 -52.54 -4.24 -21.00
N LYS A 211 -53.38 -3.34 -21.53
CA LYS A 211 -54.73 -3.65 -22.01
C LYS A 211 -54.99 -3.10 -23.41
N GLY A 212 -55.66 -3.87 -24.26
CA GLY A 212 -56.07 -3.46 -25.62
C GLY A 212 -55.39 -4.29 -26.71
N SER A 213 -55.94 -4.26 -27.93
CA SER A 213 -55.43 -5.04 -29.08
C SER A 213 -55.13 -6.51 -28.77
N GLY A 214 -56.03 -7.17 -28.05
CA GLY A 214 -55.90 -8.59 -27.66
C GLY A 214 -54.91 -8.87 -26.52
N ILE A 215 -54.34 -7.83 -25.90
CA ILE A 215 -53.49 -7.93 -24.71
C ILE A 215 -54.32 -7.62 -23.47
N ASP A 216 -54.24 -8.48 -22.46
CA ASP A 216 -54.72 -8.24 -21.09
C ASP A 216 -53.77 -8.96 -20.12
N THR A 217 -52.67 -8.30 -19.76
CA THR A 217 -51.62 -8.88 -18.93
C THR A 217 -51.22 -7.94 -17.80
N GLN A 218 -50.70 -8.52 -16.72
CA GLN A 218 -50.16 -7.79 -15.58
C GLN A 218 -48.80 -8.36 -15.18
N TYR A 219 -47.87 -7.50 -14.79
CA TYR A 219 -46.56 -7.90 -14.27
C TYR A 219 -46.13 -6.99 -13.11
N ASN A 220 -45.51 -7.57 -12.08
CA ASN A 220 -44.98 -6.84 -10.93
C ASN A 220 -43.46 -6.77 -11.00
N GLN A 221 -42.89 -5.57 -10.93
CA GLN A 221 -41.44 -5.34 -10.94
C GLN A 221 -41.03 -4.49 -9.72
N PRO A 222 -40.28 -5.06 -8.76
CA PRO A 222 -39.64 -4.28 -7.71
C PRO A 222 -38.59 -3.32 -8.29
N PHE A 223 -38.52 -2.10 -7.76
CA PHE A 223 -37.49 -1.11 -8.09
C PHE A 223 -37.37 -0.06 -6.98
N GLY A 224 -36.33 0.77 -7.03
CA GLY A 224 -36.22 1.98 -6.20
C GLY A 224 -36.00 3.21 -7.09
N PHE A 225 -36.62 4.34 -6.73
CA PHE A 225 -36.45 5.57 -7.51
C PHE A 225 -35.16 6.27 -7.11
N ARG A 226 -34.15 6.25 -7.98
CA ARG A 226 -32.87 6.94 -7.76
C ARG A 226 -32.16 7.20 -9.09
N GLU A 227 -31.16 8.06 -9.06
CA GLU A 227 -30.28 8.28 -10.22
C GLU A 227 -28.84 8.39 -9.76
N PHE A 228 -27.92 7.70 -10.44
CA PHE A 228 -26.49 7.76 -10.18
C PHE A 228 -25.73 8.07 -11.47
N TRP A 229 -24.83 9.05 -11.43
CA TRP A 229 -24.07 9.45 -12.62
C TRP A 229 -22.68 9.99 -12.26
N VAL A 230 -21.87 10.12 -13.31
CA VAL A 230 -20.55 10.75 -13.27
C VAL A 230 -20.61 12.11 -13.93
N GLU A 231 -20.02 13.11 -13.29
CA GLU A 231 -19.78 14.43 -13.88
C GLU A 231 -18.36 14.90 -13.54
N GLY A 232 -17.52 15.03 -14.56
CA GLY A 232 -16.09 15.27 -14.39
C GLY A 232 -15.46 14.21 -13.49
N ARG A 233 -14.84 14.66 -12.39
CA ARG A 233 -14.19 13.79 -11.39
C ARG A 233 -15.12 13.24 -10.32
N LYS A 234 -16.41 13.55 -10.35
CA LYS A 234 -17.32 13.33 -9.22
C LYS A 234 -18.42 12.32 -9.57
N PHE A 235 -18.85 11.60 -8.55
CA PHE A 235 -20.07 10.79 -8.58
C PHE A 235 -21.20 11.55 -7.91
N PHE A 236 -22.42 11.35 -8.40
CA PHE A 236 -23.63 11.93 -7.84
C PHE A 236 -24.67 10.84 -7.62
N LEU A 237 -25.34 10.90 -6.47
CA LEU A 237 -26.53 10.10 -6.17
C LEU A 237 -27.65 11.07 -5.81
N ASN A 238 -28.75 11.02 -6.56
CA ASN A 238 -29.95 11.82 -6.29
C ASN A 238 -29.68 13.34 -6.18
N GLY A 239 -28.79 13.89 -7.00
CA GLY A 239 -28.51 15.35 -7.04
C GLY A 239 -27.39 15.83 -6.12
N THR A 240 -26.86 14.98 -5.24
CA THR A 240 -25.76 15.34 -4.32
C THR A 240 -24.52 14.51 -4.60
N GLU A 241 -23.34 15.12 -4.46
CA GLU A 241 -22.05 14.43 -4.62
C GLU A 241 -21.98 13.24 -3.65
N PHE A 242 -21.52 12.09 -4.15
CA PHE A 242 -21.39 10.86 -3.39
C PHE A 242 -19.95 10.35 -3.45
N ARG A 243 -19.17 10.63 -2.41
CA ARG A 243 -17.80 10.11 -2.30
C ARG A 243 -17.84 8.65 -1.83
N LEU A 244 -17.35 7.78 -2.70
CA LEU A 244 -17.34 6.34 -2.47
C LEU A 244 -16.24 5.98 -1.47
N ARG A 245 -16.56 5.02 -0.60
CA ARG A 245 -15.67 4.41 0.38
C ARG A 245 -15.86 2.90 0.24
N PRO A 246 -15.22 2.30 -0.79
CA PRO A 246 -15.50 0.94 -1.23
C PRO A 246 -14.74 -0.10 -0.40
N ASN A 247 -15.30 -1.30 -0.33
CA ASN A 247 -14.56 -2.53 -0.03
C ASN A 247 -14.81 -3.58 -1.13
N LEU A 248 -14.14 -4.73 -1.03
CA LEU A 248 -14.36 -5.85 -1.95
C LEU A 248 -15.23 -6.95 -1.29
N HIS A 249 -16.31 -7.33 -1.97
CA HIS A 249 -17.15 -8.46 -1.61
C HIS A 249 -16.75 -9.70 -2.43
N SER A 250 -16.41 -10.78 -1.71
CA SER A 250 -16.11 -12.08 -2.31
C SER A 250 -17.32 -13.01 -2.24
N ASP A 251 -17.60 -13.71 -3.35
CA ASP A 251 -18.62 -14.76 -3.39
C ASP A 251 -18.22 -15.90 -2.43
N THR A 252 -19.07 -16.19 -1.44
CA THR A 252 -18.89 -17.32 -0.52
C THR A 252 -20.16 -18.17 -0.49
N TRP A 253 -20.01 -19.47 -0.24
CA TRP A 253 -21.18 -20.36 -0.18
C TRP A 253 -22.12 -19.98 0.98
N GLU A 254 -21.54 -19.66 2.14
CA GLU A 254 -22.27 -19.20 3.33
C GLU A 254 -22.93 -17.84 3.13
N GLY A 255 -22.38 -17.00 2.26
CA GLY A 255 -22.97 -15.74 1.81
C GLY A 255 -24.31 -15.92 1.08
N GLY A 256 -24.62 -17.13 0.59
CA GLY A 256 -25.94 -17.44 0.04
C GLY A 256 -27.06 -17.56 1.08
N THR A 257 -26.77 -17.37 2.37
CA THR A 257 -27.78 -17.25 3.43
C THR A 257 -28.12 -15.78 3.68
N VAL A 258 -29.39 -15.49 4.01
CA VAL A 258 -29.86 -14.12 4.30
C VAL A 258 -29.12 -13.51 5.48
N GLU A 259 -28.91 -14.29 6.53
CA GLU A 259 -28.29 -13.87 7.79
C GLU A 259 -26.85 -13.42 7.57
N VAL A 260 -26.07 -14.20 6.81
CA VAL A 260 -24.69 -13.83 6.48
C VAL A 260 -24.65 -12.62 5.56
N SER A 261 -25.45 -12.60 4.48
CA SER A 261 -25.52 -11.45 3.57
C SER A 261 -25.82 -10.13 4.32
N ASP A 262 -26.81 -10.16 5.21
CA ASP A 262 -27.16 -9.00 6.02
C ASP A 262 -26.01 -8.60 6.96
N LYS A 263 -25.38 -9.56 7.64
CA LYS A 263 -24.30 -9.27 8.60
C LYS A 263 -23.00 -8.80 7.95
N LEU A 264 -22.71 -9.25 6.73
CA LEU A 264 -21.61 -8.71 5.93
C LEU A 264 -21.81 -7.22 5.65
N ILE A 265 -23.01 -6.82 5.20
CA ILE A 265 -23.35 -5.41 4.97
C ILE A 265 -23.21 -4.59 6.26
N ASP A 266 -23.69 -5.11 7.40
CA ASP A 266 -23.54 -4.43 8.70
C ASP A 266 -22.06 -4.23 9.07
N GLY A 267 -21.22 -5.25 8.84
CA GLY A 267 -19.78 -5.18 9.06
C GLY A 267 -19.11 -4.12 8.18
N TYR A 268 -19.46 -4.05 6.90
CA TYR A 268 -18.95 -3.03 5.97
C TYR A 268 -19.28 -1.61 6.44
N VAL A 269 -20.54 -1.36 6.80
CA VAL A 269 -20.99 -0.05 7.30
C VAL A 269 -20.29 0.33 8.61
N LYS A 270 -20.16 -0.61 9.55
CA LYS A 270 -19.47 -0.39 10.82
C LYS A 270 -17.98 -0.06 10.62
N ALA A 271 -17.32 -0.68 9.65
CA ALA A 271 -15.92 -0.41 9.30
C ALA A 271 -15.74 0.87 8.45
N GLY A 272 -16.82 1.59 8.13
CA GLY A 272 -16.78 2.87 7.41
C GLY A 272 -16.95 2.76 5.90
N PHE A 273 -17.25 1.59 5.34
CA PHE A 273 -17.53 1.43 3.92
C PHE A 273 -18.98 1.78 3.57
N ASN A 274 -19.21 2.42 2.42
CA ASN A 274 -20.55 2.85 1.98
C ASN A 274 -20.99 2.25 0.63
N ILE A 275 -20.15 1.40 0.04
CA ILE A 275 -20.41 0.66 -1.18
C ILE A 275 -19.46 -0.56 -1.21
N THR A 276 -19.83 -1.62 -1.92
CA THR A 276 -18.92 -2.75 -2.17
C THR A 276 -18.81 -3.05 -3.65
N GLU A 277 -17.62 -3.43 -4.11
CA GLU A 277 -17.45 -4.09 -5.41
C GLU A 277 -17.64 -5.59 -5.22
N ILE A 278 -18.56 -6.19 -5.97
CA ILE A 278 -18.60 -7.64 -6.06
C ILE A 278 -17.53 -8.03 -7.08
N TRP A 279 -16.53 -8.81 -6.66
CA TRP A 279 -15.39 -9.19 -7.51
C TRP A 279 -15.86 -9.61 -8.91
N PRO A 280 -15.38 -9.00 -10.01
CA PRO A 280 -15.92 -9.21 -11.35
C PRO A 280 -15.24 -10.39 -12.08
N TRP A 281 -14.93 -11.46 -11.35
CA TRP A 281 -14.37 -12.68 -11.93
C TRP A 281 -15.33 -13.36 -12.91
N ASN A 282 -14.77 -14.16 -13.82
CA ASN A 282 -15.54 -14.89 -14.81
C ASN A 282 -16.55 -15.84 -14.15
N HIS A 283 -17.83 -15.52 -14.31
CA HIS A 283 -18.96 -16.31 -13.83
C HIS A 283 -19.78 -16.89 -14.98
N ASP A 284 -19.36 -16.69 -16.24
CA ASP A 284 -19.88 -17.39 -17.41
C ASP A 284 -19.15 -18.74 -17.58
N GLU A 285 -19.16 -19.57 -16.53
CA GLU A 285 -18.62 -20.93 -16.52
C GLU A 285 -19.66 -21.94 -16.00
N ARG A 286 -19.84 -23.06 -16.71
CA ARG A 286 -20.71 -24.17 -16.28
C ARG A 286 -20.27 -24.71 -14.92
N GLY A 287 -21.22 -24.94 -14.04
CA GLY A 287 -21.03 -25.41 -12.67
C GLY A 287 -20.65 -24.31 -11.68
N ARG A 288 -20.49 -23.07 -12.13
CA ARG A 288 -20.08 -21.97 -11.27
C ARG A 288 -21.26 -21.39 -10.47
N TRP A 289 -21.12 -21.40 -9.14
CA TRP A 289 -22.12 -20.85 -8.21
C TRP A 289 -21.80 -19.42 -7.77
N HIS A 290 -22.86 -18.66 -7.51
CA HIS A 290 -22.83 -17.36 -6.84
C HIS A 290 -24.25 -16.99 -6.38
N PHE A 291 -24.36 -16.06 -5.42
CA PHE A 291 -25.64 -15.64 -4.83
C PHE A 291 -25.92 -14.14 -5.02
N ARG A 292 -25.45 -13.59 -6.13
CA ARG A 292 -25.45 -12.15 -6.41
C ARG A 292 -26.84 -11.52 -6.50
N GLU A 293 -27.86 -12.24 -7.00
CA GLU A 293 -29.24 -11.74 -7.00
C GLU A 293 -29.77 -11.57 -5.57
N LEU A 294 -29.56 -12.59 -4.72
CA LEU A 294 -29.91 -12.52 -3.31
C LEU A 294 -29.17 -11.38 -2.62
N PHE A 295 -27.85 -11.26 -2.82
CA PHE A 295 -27.06 -10.20 -2.22
C PHE A 295 -27.53 -8.81 -2.66
N SER A 296 -27.88 -8.64 -3.94
CA SER A 296 -28.44 -7.38 -4.49
C SER A 296 -29.80 -7.05 -3.86
N GLU A 297 -30.67 -8.04 -3.68
CA GLU A 297 -31.94 -7.88 -2.95
C GLU A 297 -31.73 -7.49 -1.49
N ARG A 298 -30.77 -8.11 -0.79
CA ARG A 298 -30.42 -7.74 0.59
C ARG A 298 -29.87 -6.32 0.65
N ALA A 299 -29.03 -5.95 -0.32
CA ALA A 299 -28.47 -4.61 -0.45
C ALA A 299 -29.54 -3.55 -0.72
N ASP A 300 -30.54 -3.85 -1.55
CA ASP A 300 -31.70 -2.97 -1.78
C ASP A 300 -32.46 -2.69 -0.48
N LEU A 301 -32.78 -3.75 0.28
CA LEU A 301 -33.53 -3.68 1.53
C LEU A 301 -32.76 -2.97 2.65
N LYS A 302 -31.43 -2.99 2.59
CA LYS A 302 -30.57 -2.28 3.55
C LYS A 302 -30.20 -0.86 3.11
N GLY A 303 -30.49 -0.47 1.87
CA GLY A 303 -30.02 0.79 1.31
C GLY A 303 -28.49 0.80 1.21
N PHE A 304 -27.88 -0.29 0.77
CA PHE A 304 -26.43 -0.41 0.62
C PHE A 304 -26.06 -0.50 -0.87
N PRO A 305 -25.33 0.49 -1.41
CA PRO A 305 -24.84 0.45 -2.78
C PRO A 305 -23.92 -0.74 -3.11
N ILE A 306 -23.99 -1.23 -4.35
CA ILE A 306 -23.08 -2.23 -4.90
C ILE A 306 -22.59 -1.82 -6.30
N MET A 307 -21.35 -2.17 -6.62
CA MET A 307 -20.86 -2.24 -7.99
C MET A 307 -21.03 -3.70 -8.44
N ALA A 308 -22.00 -3.93 -9.32
CA ALA A 308 -22.38 -5.28 -9.73
C ALA A 308 -21.47 -5.80 -10.83
N PRO A 309 -21.16 -7.11 -10.84
CA PRO A 309 -20.28 -7.69 -11.81
C PRO A 309 -21.02 -7.89 -13.14
N ALA A 310 -20.46 -7.37 -14.22
CA ALA A 310 -20.80 -7.71 -15.59
C ALA A 310 -19.91 -8.85 -16.09
N LEU A 311 -20.26 -9.50 -17.21
CA LEU A 311 -19.47 -10.60 -17.75
C LEU A 311 -18.03 -10.17 -18.07
N ASP A 312 -17.10 -11.08 -17.78
CA ASP A 312 -15.67 -10.89 -18.00
C ASP A 312 -15.33 -10.94 -19.50
N ILE A 313 -14.55 -9.98 -19.97
CA ILE A 313 -14.07 -9.87 -21.35
C ILE A 313 -12.70 -10.56 -21.49
N THR A 314 -11.95 -10.68 -20.39
CA THR A 314 -10.56 -11.12 -20.33
C THR A 314 -10.32 -12.47 -21.01
N PRO A 315 -11.15 -13.52 -20.82
CA PRO A 315 -10.90 -14.82 -21.45
C PRO A 315 -10.95 -14.76 -22.99
N ILE A 316 -11.83 -13.93 -23.55
CA ILE A 316 -11.98 -13.74 -25.00
C ILE A 316 -10.83 -12.87 -25.53
N ALA A 317 -10.47 -11.83 -24.79
CA ALA A 317 -9.41 -10.90 -25.17
C ALA A 317 -8.03 -11.57 -25.16
N TRP A 318 -7.71 -12.31 -24.09
CA TRP A 318 -6.44 -13.00 -23.88
C TRP A 318 -6.20 -14.12 -24.91
N SER A 319 -7.26 -14.77 -25.36
CA SER A 319 -7.21 -15.81 -26.40
C SER A 319 -7.24 -15.24 -27.83
N GLU A 320 -7.16 -13.92 -27.98
CA GLU A 320 -7.19 -13.20 -29.26
C GLU A 320 -8.46 -13.47 -30.09
N GLN A 321 -9.56 -13.86 -29.42
CA GLN A 321 -10.82 -14.23 -30.07
C GLN A 321 -11.79 -13.05 -30.25
N TRP A 322 -11.40 -11.81 -29.91
CA TRP A 322 -12.33 -10.68 -30.00
C TRP A 322 -12.85 -10.39 -31.42
N ASN A 323 -12.08 -10.76 -32.45
CA ASN A 323 -12.51 -10.60 -33.84
C ASN A 323 -13.45 -11.72 -34.33
N ASN A 324 -13.69 -12.75 -33.52
CA ASN A 324 -14.61 -13.83 -33.85
C ASN A 324 -16.05 -13.42 -33.52
N ARG A 325 -16.80 -13.01 -34.55
CA ARG A 325 -18.18 -12.49 -34.38
C ARG A 325 -19.13 -13.47 -33.70
N GLN A 326 -19.00 -14.78 -33.92
CA GLN A 326 -19.86 -15.76 -33.23
C GLN A 326 -19.62 -15.77 -31.71
N ILE A 327 -18.36 -15.67 -31.29
CA ILE A 327 -18.00 -15.61 -29.86
C ILE A 327 -18.50 -14.30 -29.25
N ILE A 328 -18.33 -13.18 -29.96
CA ILE A 328 -18.78 -11.87 -29.49
C ILE A 328 -20.30 -11.78 -29.41
N ASP A 329 -21.04 -12.27 -30.39
CA ASP A 329 -22.50 -12.23 -30.39
C ASP A 329 -23.06 -13.11 -29.27
N ARG A 330 -22.43 -14.26 -29.02
CA ARG A 330 -22.73 -15.10 -27.85
C ARG A 330 -22.47 -14.33 -26.55
N TRP A 331 -21.28 -13.75 -26.37
CA TRP A 331 -20.95 -12.98 -25.18
C TRP A 331 -21.91 -11.81 -24.96
N LYS A 332 -22.27 -11.07 -26.02
CA LYS A 332 -23.28 -9.98 -25.98
C LYS A 332 -24.64 -10.49 -25.53
N GLY A 333 -25.09 -11.63 -26.05
CA GLY A 333 -26.35 -12.26 -25.65
C GLY A 333 -26.38 -12.67 -24.17
N ARG A 334 -25.28 -13.29 -23.69
CA ARG A 334 -25.12 -13.69 -22.28
C ARG A 334 -25.04 -12.49 -21.35
N MET A 335 -24.27 -11.48 -21.74
CA MET A 335 -24.13 -10.21 -21.02
C MET A 335 -25.49 -9.53 -20.86
N ALA A 336 -26.25 -9.43 -21.95
CA ALA A 336 -27.58 -8.83 -21.93
C ALA A 336 -28.52 -9.60 -20.99
N ALA A 337 -28.49 -10.94 -21.03
CA ALA A 337 -29.32 -11.75 -20.14
C ALA A 337 -28.98 -11.55 -18.65
N GLU A 338 -27.70 -11.51 -18.28
CA GLU A 338 -27.28 -11.31 -16.89
C GLU A 338 -27.63 -9.89 -16.42
N MET A 339 -27.28 -8.87 -17.20
CA MET A 339 -27.56 -7.47 -16.83
C MET A 339 -29.05 -7.18 -16.69
N ARG A 340 -29.90 -7.76 -17.57
CA ARG A 340 -31.36 -7.65 -17.48
C ARG A 340 -31.91 -8.15 -16.15
N ARG A 341 -31.28 -9.19 -15.57
CA ARG A 341 -31.67 -9.75 -14.27
C ARG A 341 -31.44 -8.78 -13.12
N TYR A 342 -30.34 -8.02 -13.14
CA TYR A 342 -30.00 -7.13 -12.02
C TYR A 342 -30.36 -5.65 -12.21
N ARG A 343 -30.64 -5.17 -13.43
CA ARG A 343 -30.78 -3.73 -13.74
C ARG A 343 -31.92 -3.00 -13.04
N ASN A 344 -32.89 -3.72 -12.46
CA ASN A 344 -33.96 -3.10 -11.65
C ASN A 344 -33.63 -3.01 -10.15
N HIS A 345 -32.53 -3.63 -9.67
CA HIS A 345 -32.07 -3.44 -8.29
C HIS A 345 -31.52 -2.01 -8.12
N PRO A 346 -32.10 -1.19 -7.23
CA PRO A 346 -31.62 0.18 -7.00
C PRO A 346 -30.24 0.23 -6.34
N SER A 347 -29.83 -0.81 -5.60
CA SER A 347 -28.49 -0.92 -4.99
C SER A 347 -27.36 -0.96 -6.02
N VAL A 348 -27.59 -1.53 -7.20
CA VAL A 348 -26.59 -1.61 -8.26
C VAL A 348 -26.28 -0.22 -8.78
N LEU A 349 -25.23 0.46 -8.33
CA LEU A 349 -24.94 1.82 -8.81
C LEU A 349 -24.11 1.83 -10.09
N MET A 350 -23.29 0.80 -10.31
CA MET A 350 -22.31 0.73 -11.38
C MET A 350 -22.11 -0.73 -11.81
N TRP A 351 -21.71 -0.92 -13.07
CA TRP A 351 -21.28 -2.22 -13.59
C TRP A 351 -19.76 -2.32 -13.61
N ALA A 352 -19.19 -3.33 -12.97
CA ALA A 352 -17.76 -3.63 -12.98
C ALA A 352 -17.51 -4.89 -13.83
N THR A 353 -16.53 -4.86 -14.73
CA THR A 353 -16.12 -6.03 -15.53
C THR A 353 -14.62 -6.28 -15.43
N SER A 354 -14.20 -7.48 -15.81
CA SER A 354 -12.83 -7.85 -16.20
C SER A 354 -11.72 -7.53 -15.20
N PRO A 355 -11.20 -8.52 -14.45
CA PRO A 355 -10.07 -8.30 -13.56
C PRO A 355 -8.77 -8.16 -14.36
N ASN A 356 -7.97 -7.16 -14.01
CA ASN A 356 -6.52 -7.06 -14.29
C ASN A 356 -6.04 -7.13 -15.76
N TYR A 357 -6.94 -7.09 -16.75
CA TYR A 357 -6.56 -7.14 -18.17
C TYR A 357 -6.25 -5.77 -18.77
N PHE A 358 -7.09 -4.77 -18.49
CA PHE A 358 -7.10 -3.50 -19.24
C PHE A 358 -6.07 -2.48 -18.75
N GLY A 359 -5.64 -2.55 -17.49
CA GLY A 359 -4.66 -1.62 -16.92
C GLY A 359 -3.33 -1.55 -17.65
N SER A 360 -2.57 -0.51 -17.30
CA SER A 360 -1.35 -0.11 -18.01
C SER A 360 -0.17 0.02 -17.06
N GLY A 361 1.05 -0.36 -17.46
CA GLY A 361 2.25 -0.22 -16.63
C GLY A 361 2.51 1.21 -16.08
N ASP A 362 1.97 2.23 -16.76
CA ASP A 362 2.14 3.66 -16.43
C ASP A 362 0.88 4.32 -15.80
N ASP A 363 -0.17 3.53 -15.50
CA ASP A 363 -1.45 4.04 -14.96
C ASP A 363 -1.38 4.60 -13.51
N GLN A 364 -0.24 4.43 -12.84
CA GLN A 364 0.04 5.01 -11.52
C GLN A 364 0.79 6.35 -11.59
N ASN A 365 1.22 6.77 -12.77
CA ASN A 365 1.91 8.03 -12.99
C ASN A 365 0.99 9.21 -12.59
N PRO A 366 1.39 10.08 -11.64
CA PRO A 366 0.57 11.21 -11.18
C PRO A 366 0.02 12.08 -12.31
N ARG A 367 0.77 12.22 -13.41
CA ARG A 367 0.36 13.03 -14.58
C ARG A 367 -0.74 12.39 -15.43
N ARG A 368 -0.99 11.08 -15.28
CA ARG A 368 -1.98 10.30 -16.05
C ARG A 368 -3.25 9.95 -15.28
N ILE A 369 -3.22 10.01 -13.95
CA ILE A 369 -4.34 9.62 -13.12
C ILE A 369 -5.59 10.44 -13.46
N GLY A 370 -6.69 9.75 -13.76
CA GLY A 370 -7.99 10.34 -14.09
C GLY A 370 -8.08 11.02 -15.46
N ARG A 371 -7.12 10.79 -16.37
CA ARG A 371 -7.19 11.24 -17.77
C ARG A 371 -8.01 10.27 -18.62
N LYS A 372 -8.82 10.80 -19.56
CA LYS A 372 -9.62 9.98 -20.50
C LYS A 372 -8.82 9.40 -21.66
N LYS A 373 -7.61 9.91 -21.88
CA LYS A 373 -6.71 9.49 -22.94
C LYS A 373 -5.29 9.41 -22.38
N ILE A 374 -4.51 8.49 -22.93
CA ILE A 374 -3.09 8.36 -22.65
C ILE A 374 -2.34 9.24 -23.66
N GLU A 375 -1.67 10.29 -23.18
CA GLU A 375 -0.87 11.23 -24.00
C GLU A 375 0.65 11.03 -23.80
N GLY A 376 1.47 11.54 -24.71
CA GLY A 376 2.93 11.46 -24.60
C GLY A 376 3.50 10.04 -24.74
N THR A 377 4.69 9.84 -24.21
CA THR A 377 5.51 8.65 -24.48
C THR A 377 5.19 7.52 -23.50
N LEU A 378 4.98 6.32 -24.03
CA LEU A 378 4.93 5.06 -23.29
C LEU A 378 6.11 4.18 -23.71
N GLY A 379 6.49 3.23 -22.85
CA GLY A 379 7.38 2.15 -23.25
C GLY A 379 6.78 1.34 -24.41
N PRO A 380 7.59 0.82 -25.35
CA PRO A 380 7.10 0.25 -26.61
C PRO A 380 6.13 -0.93 -26.43
N VAL A 381 6.37 -1.78 -25.43
CA VAL A 381 5.48 -2.90 -25.09
C VAL A 381 4.11 -2.39 -24.63
N GLU A 382 4.11 -1.34 -23.81
CA GLU A 382 2.88 -0.81 -23.23
C GLU A 382 2.05 -0.05 -24.27
N ASP A 383 2.72 0.74 -25.10
CA ASP A 383 2.12 1.43 -26.25
C ASP A 383 1.39 0.45 -27.21
N GLN A 384 2.04 -0.68 -27.54
CA GLN A 384 1.41 -1.73 -28.36
C GLN A 384 0.18 -2.35 -27.67
N ARG A 385 0.27 -2.67 -26.37
CA ARG A 385 -0.86 -3.23 -25.60
C ARG A 385 -2.05 -2.27 -25.58
N MET A 386 -1.81 -0.98 -25.37
CA MET A 386 -2.87 0.03 -25.33
C MET A 386 -3.58 0.19 -26.68
N ARG A 387 -2.83 0.18 -27.81
CA ARG A 387 -3.43 0.18 -29.16
C ARG A 387 -4.33 -1.02 -29.41
N ALA A 388 -3.92 -2.22 -28.97
CA ALA A 388 -4.69 -3.44 -29.15
C ALA A 388 -5.98 -3.47 -28.30
N LYS A 389 -5.91 -2.98 -27.05
CA LYS A 389 -7.05 -2.98 -26.12
C LYS A 389 -8.11 -1.94 -26.46
N THR A 390 -7.74 -0.82 -27.07
CA THR A 390 -8.64 0.34 -27.21
C THR A 390 -9.92 0.05 -28.01
N PRO A 391 -9.85 -0.56 -29.21
CA PRO A 391 -11.06 -0.87 -29.99
C PRO A 391 -11.96 -1.90 -29.29
N LEU A 392 -11.37 -2.93 -28.69
CA LEU A 392 -12.10 -3.99 -27.97
C LEU A 392 -12.87 -3.42 -26.77
N GLY A 393 -12.21 -2.61 -25.93
CA GLY A 393 -12.86 -1.98 -24.78
C GLY A 393 -14.01 -1.09 -25.21
N THR A 394 -13.80 -0.29 -26.26
CA THR A 394 -14.83 0.60 -26.82
C THR A 394 -16.08 -0.17 -27.26
N GLU A 395 -15.93 -1.26 -28.01
CA GLU A 395 -17.06 -2.09 -28.45
C GLU A 395 -17.76 -2.78 -27.27
N ALA A 396 -16.99 -3.32 -26.31
CA ALA A 396 -17.53 -4.02 -25.16
C ALA A 396 -18.39 -3.09 -24.27
N PHE A 397 -17.89 -1.91 -23.94
CA PHE A 397 -18.62 -0.96 -23.08
C PHE A 397 -19.85 -0.39 -23.80
N ALA A 398 -19.77 -0.15 -25.11
CA ALA A 398 -20.94 0.23 -25.90
C ALA A 398 -22.03 -0.85 -25.85
N ALA A 399 -21.68 -2.14 -25.94
CA ALA A 399 -22.63 -3.23 -25.83
C ALA A 399 -23.31 -3.28 -24.45
N MET A 400 -22.57 -3.04 -23.37
CA MET A 400 -23.14 -2.95 -22.02
C MET A 400 -24.11 -1.77 -21.88
N LYS A 401 -23.73 -0.60 -22.40
CA LYS A 401 -24.56 0.62 -22.36
C LYS A 401 -25.85 0.51 -23.19
N LEU A 402 -25.87 -0.35 -24.21
CA LEU A 402 -27.10 -0.66 -24.95
C LEU A 402 -28.12 -1.43 -24.09
N VAL A 403 -27.66 -2.25 -23.14
CA VAL A 403 -28.52 -3.02 -22.23
C VAL A 403 -28.96 -2.18 -21.03
N ASP A 404 -28.03 -1.39 -20.48
CA ASP A 404 -28.29 -0.48 -19.37
C ASP A 404 -27.58 0.88 -19.57
N PRO A 405 -28.27 1.89 -20.13
CA PRO A 405 -27.72 3.23 -20.27
C PRO A 405 -27.72 4.04 -18.96
N THR A 406 -28.33 3.54 -17.88
CA THR A 406 -28.60 4.33 -16.66
C THR A 406 -27.46 4.31 -15.63
N ARG A 407 -26.45 3.47 -15.84
CA ARG A 407 -25.35 3.24 -14.89
C ARG A 407 -23.98 3.44 -15.53
N PRO A 408 -22.99 3.98 -14.81
CA PRO A 408 -21.59 3.96 -15.26
C PRO A 408 -21.07 2.52 -15.42
N VAL A 409 -20.08 2.35 -16.29
CA VAL A 409 -19.35 1.09 -16.50
C VAL A 409 -17.90 1.31 -16.12
N MET A 410 -17.35 0.44 -15.28
CA MET A 410 -15.94 0.41 -14.93
C MET A 410 -15.34 -0.96 -15.27
N VAL A 411 -14.03 -0.98 -15.45
CA VAL A 411 -13.24 -2.21 -15.37
C VAL A 411 -12.62 -2.28 -13.98
N HIS A 412 -12.35 -3.45 -13.40
CA HIS A 412 -11.68 -3.53 -12.11
C HIS A 412 -10.35 -2.78 -12.14
N GLN A 413 -9.38 -3.26 -12.92
CA GLN A 413 -8.17 -2.52 -13.25
C GLN A 413 -8.29 -1.96 -14.68
N GLY A 414 -8.86 -0.76 -14.81
CA GLY A 414 -9.19 -0.15 -16.08
C GLY A 414 -8.25 0.95 -16.57
N GLY A 415 -7.60 1.69 -15.66
CA GLY A 415 -6.92 2.93 -16.00
C GLY A 415 -7.87 3.87 -16.76
N THR A 416 -7.59 4.12 -18.04
CA THR A 416 -8.44 5.00 -18.87
C THR A 416 -9.72 4.35 -19.42
N PHE A 417 -9.97 3.07 -19.17
CA PHE A 417 -11.06 2.30 -19.76
C PHE A 417 -12.34 2.31 -18.91
N GLY A 418 -13.43 2.81 -19.48
CA GLY A 418 -14.73 2.93 -18.83
C GLY A 418 -15.06 4.37 -18.45
N ASP A 419 -16.03 4.55 -17.55
CA ASP A 419 -16.48 5.85 -17.03
C ASP A 419 -15.72 6.28 -15.75
N VAL A 420 -14.89 5.38 -15.20
CA VAL A 420 -14.15 5.56 -13.95
C VAL A 420 -12.69 5.20 -14.17
N TYR A 421 -11.78 6.05 -13.70
CA TYR A 421 -10.36 5.71 -13.65
C TYR A 421 -10.09 4.81 -12.47
N SER A 422 -10.16 3.50 -12.70
CA SER A 422 -9.96 2.46 -11.69
C SER A 422 -8.58 1.83 -11.82
N LEU A 423 -7.87 1.62 -10.70
CA LEU A 423 -6.61 0.89 -10.72
C LEU A 423 -6.34 0.08 -9.46
N ASN A 424 -5.40 -0.84 -9.63
CA ASN A 424 -4.66 -1.46 -8.54
C ASN A 424 -3.45 -0.56 -8.27
N SER A 425 -3.45 0.15 -7.15
CA SER A 425 -2.42 1.13 -6.79
C SER A 425 -1.50 0.57 -5.71
N TYR A 426 -0.27 0.30 -6.11
CA TYR A 426 0.79 -0.25 -5.27
C TYR A 426 1.96 0.72 -5.23
N LEU A 427 1.78 1.81 -4.49
CA LEU A 427 2.80 2.85 -4.30
C LEU A 427 3.98 2.40 -3.42
N ASN A 428 3.99 1.15 -2.96
CA ASN A 428 5.09 0.57 -2.18
C ASN A 428 5.45 1.45 -0.97
N VAL A 429 6.75 1.62 -0.69
CA VAL A 429 7.27 2.50 0.36
C VAL A 429 7.77 3.84 -0.21
N ILE A 430 7.16 4.36 -1.29
CA ILE A 430 7.47 5.75 -1.69
C ILE A 430 7.34 6.67 -0.47
N PRO A 431 8.16 7.74 -0.38
CA PRO A 431 8.15 8.61 0.78
C PRO A 431 6.74 9.09 1.10
N LEU A 432 6.41 9.15 2.40
CA LEU A 432 5.04 9.36 2.85
C LEU A 432 4.48 10.69 2.34
N GLN A 433 5.31 11.75 2.33
CA GLN A 433 4.94 13.06 1.80
C GLN A 433 4.50 12.98 0.33
N GLU A 434 5.27 12.28 -0.51
CA GLU A 434 4.95 12.12 -1.94
C GLU A 434 3.69 11.26 -2.12
N ARG A 435 3.49 10.22 -1.29
CA ARG A 435 2.25 9.43 -1.29
C ARG A 435 1.02 10.27 -0.97
N GLU A 436 1.09 11.13 0.04
CA GLU A 436 -0.02 12.02 0.39
C GLU A 436 -0.33 12.99 -0.76
N GLU A 437 0.70 13.50 -1.45
CA GLU A 437 0.59 14.44 -2.56
C GLU A 437 0.36 13.78 -3.93
N TRP A 438 0.35 12.45 -3.99
CA TRP A 438 0.35 11.68 -5.25
C TRP A 438 -0.81 12.03 -6.18
N ILE A 439 -1.98 12.34 -5.62
CA ILE A 439 -3.19 12.67 -6.37
C ILE A 439 -3.40 14.19 -6.52
N SER A 440 -2.42 15.00 -6.13
CA SER A 440 -2.52 16.46 -6.22
C SER A 440 -2.74 16.95 -7.64
N GLU A 441 -2.11 16.31 -8.64
CA GLU A 441 -2.35 16.62 -10.05
C GLU A 441 -3.79 16.28 -10.46
N TRP A 442 -4.25 15.05 -10.17
CA TRP A 442 -5.63 14.64 -10.41
C TRP A 442 -6.65 15.58 -9.78
N SER A 443 -6.40 16.05 -8.55
CA SER A 443 -7.29 16.97 -7.85
C SER A 443 -7.47 18.30 -8.59
N LYS A 444 -6.46 18.74 -9.34
CA LYS A 444 -6.45 19.98 -10.12
C LYS A 444 -6.99 19.77 -11.52
N THR A 445 -6.57 18.68 -12.19
CA THR A 445 -6.69 18.57 -13.66
C THR A 445 -7.38 17.28 -14.15
N GLY A 446 -7.76 16.35 -13.26
CA GLY A 446 -8.38 15.10 -13.68
C GLY A 446 -9.75 15.29 -14.37
N GLU A 447 -10.11 14.33 -15.21
CA GLU A 447 -11.31 14.37 -16.07
C GLU A 447 -12.34 13.27 -15.75
N MET A 448 -11.91 12.27 -14.98
CA MET A 448 -12.71 11.13 -14.55
C MET A 448 -12.63 10.94 -13.03
N PRO A 449 -13.66 10.33 -12.41
CA PRO A 449 -13.55 9.89 -11.03
C PRO A 449 -12.40 8.92 -10.89
N TYR A 450 -11.68 9.03 -9.79
CA TYR A 450 -10.53 8.17 -9.50
C TYR A 450 -10.89 7.21 -8.38
N MET A 451 -10.65 5.93 -8.61
CA MET A 451 -10.97 4.85 -7.70
C MET A 451 -9.79 3.89 -7.62
N VAL A 452 -9.42 3.52 -6.40
CA VAL A 452 -8.39 2.51 -6.19
C VAL A 452 -9.07 1.21 -5.77
N VAL A 453 -9.10 0.24 -6.67
CA VAL A 453 -9.83 -1.03 -6.49
C VAL A 453 -9.00 -2.12 -5.81
N GLU A 454 -7.69 -1.94 -5.78
CA GLU A 454 -6.77 -2.64 -4.88
C GLU A 454 -5.76 -1.61 -4.38
N PHE A 455 -5.76 -1.32 -3.09
CA PHE A 455 -4.86 -0.33 -2.51
C PHE A 455 -3.89 -0.98 -1.53
N GLY A 456 -2.60 -0.87 -1.86
CA GLY A 456 -1.51 -1.24 -0.95
C GLY A 456 -1.10 -0.06 -0.06
N THR A 457 -1.59 -0.04 1.18
CA THR A 457 -0.79 0.49 2.30
C THR A 457 0.38 -0.48 2.45
N PRO A 458 1.65 -0.03 2.32
CA PRO A 458 2.78 -0.87 1.92
C PRO A 458 2.60 -2.34 2.30
N LEU A 459 2.41 -3.25 1.33
CA LEU A 459 1.99 -4.63 1.66
C LEU A 459 3.17 -5.44 2.19
N HIS A 460 2.93 -6.63 2.79
CA HIS A 460 4.06 -7.52 3.13
C HIS A 460 4.92 -7.82 1.89
N ALA A 461 4.30 -7.94 0.72
CA ALA A 461 4.96 -8.17 -0.55
C ALA A 461 5.91 -7.01 -0.95
N THR A 462 5.58 -5.77 -0.59
CA THR A 462 6.48 -4.61 -0.72
C THR A 462 7.76 -4.80 0.10
N MET A 463 7.65 -5.47 1.25
CA MET A 463 8.75 -5.69 2.20
C MET A 463 9.60 -6.92 1.89
N MET A 464 9.37 -7.60 0.77
CA MET A 464 10.16 -8.76 0.36
C MET A 464 11.39 -8.31 -0.45
N ARG A 465 12.27 -9.23 -0.84
CA ARG A 465 13.45 -8.94 -1.66
C ARG A 465 13.17 -8.95 -3.16
N ASN A 466 12.36 -9.89 -3.66
CA ASN A 466 12.06 -9.99 -5.08
C ASN A 466 11.04 -8.90 -5.51
N ARG A 467 10.97 -8.59 -6.80
CA ARG A 467 10.11 -7.56 -7.41
C ARG A 467 9.44 -8.02 -8.72
N GLN A 468 9.65 -9.26 -9.13
CA GLN A 468 9.15 -9.82 -10.40
C GLN A 468 7.83 -10.56 -10.19
N GLY A 469 6.72 -9.82 -10.11
CA GLY A 469 5.38 -10.41 -9.98
C GLY A 469 5.13 -11.09 -8.63
N PHE A 470 3.85 -11.35 -8.34
CA PHE A 470 3.43 -11.87 -7.04
C PHE A 470 3.98 -13.26 -6.70
N ASP A 471 4.05 -14.18 -7.67
CA ASP A 471 4.49 -15.57 -7.47
C ASP A 471 5.94 -15.68 -7.00
N LYS A 472 6.84 -14.80 -7.48
CA LYS A 472 8.25 -14.77 -7.07
C LYS A 472 8.48 -13.99 -5.80
N VAL A 473 7.66 -12.98 -5.54
CA VAL A 473 7.78 -12.09 -4.38
C VAL A 473 7.49 -12.83 -3.08
N ILE A 474 6.40 -13.59 -3.02
CA ILE A 474 5.97 -14.29 -1.80
C ILE A 474 6.90 -15.44 -1.40
N VAL A 475 7.78 -15.91 -2.28
CA VAL A 475 8.77 -16.98 -2.02
C VAL A 475 10.21 -16.43 -1.92
N SER A 476 10.36 -15.13 -1.67
CA SER A 476 11.68 -14.50 -1.53
C SER A 476 12.01 -14.11 -0.08
N GLU A 477 13.20 -13.55 0.16
CA GLU A 477 13.62 -13.12 1.50
C GLU A 477 12.74 -11.97 2.03
N PRO A 478 12.21 -12.03 3.26
CA PRO A 478 11.52 -10.92 3.89
C PRO A 478 12.50 -9.90 4.51
N LEU A 479 12.24 -8.62 4.34
CA LEU A 479 13.08 -7.48 4.75
C LEU A 479 12.29 -6.45 5.60
N ILE A 480 11.25 -6.90 6.32
CA ILE A 480 10.31 -6.03 7.05
C ILE A 480 11.02 -5.04 7.98
N THR A 481 11.98 -5.53 8.76
CA THR A 481 12.68 -4.73 9.76
C THR A 481 13.57 -3.67 9.10
N GLU A 482 14.26 -4.04 8.02
CA GLU A 482 15.10 -3.16 7.21
C GLU A 482 14.29 -2.02 6.57
N PHE A 483 13.11 -2.34 6.02
CA PHE A 483 12.20 -1.34 5.47
C PHE A 483 11.58 -0.44 6.54
N ALA A 484 11.22 -0.99 7.70
CA ALA A 484 10.63 -0.22 8.78
C ALA A 484 11.61 0.78 9.41
N ALA A 485 12.92 0.50 9.34
CA ALA A 485 13.96 1.36 9.89
C ALA A 485 13.99 2.77 9.25
N ILE A 486 13.56 2.90 8.00
CA ILE A 486 13.39 4.20 7.31
C ILE A 486 12.56 5.17 8.17
N TYR A 487 11.46 4.68 8.73
CA TYR A 487 10.48 5.48 9.47
C TYR A 487 10.61 5.39 10.98
N LEU A 488 11.15 4.29 11.50
CA LEU A 488 11.20 4.01 12.94
C LEU A 488 12.61 4.10 13.53
N GLY A 489 13.65 4.32 12.72
CA GLY A 489 15.02 4.33 13.20
C GLY A 489 15.39 3.02 13.89
N LYS A 490 16.20 3.12 14.95
CA LYS A 490 16.61 1.98 15.79
C LYS A 490 15.42 1.19 16.36
N GLN A 491 14.27 1.83 16.58
CA GLN A 491 13.09 1.17 17.12
C GLN A 491 12.59 0.02 16.23
N ALA A 492 12.84 0.07 14.91
CA ALA A 492 12.51 -1.06 14.03
C ALA A 492 13.18 -2.37 14.50
N TYR A 493 14.43 -2.29 14.97
CA TYR A 493 15.19 -3.44 15.45
C TYR A 493 14.69 -3.92 16.82
N GLU A 494 14.29 -3.00 17.69
CA GLU A 494 13.73 -3.31 19.01
C GLU A 494 12.36 -4.00 18.91
N LEU A 495 11.63 -3.74 17.82
CA LEU A 495 10.33 -4.36 17.51
C LEU A 495 10.46 -5.70 16.76
N GLU A 496 11.66 -6.11 16.37
CA GLU A 496 11.89 -7.37 15.66
C GLU A 496 11.67 -8.57 16.60
N THR A 497 10.68 -9.40 16.30
CA THR A 497 10.33 -10.52 17.19
C THR A 497 11.31 -11.70 17.01
N PRO A 498 11.64 -12.44 18.08
CA PRO A 498 12.40 -13.69 17.96
C PRO A 498 11.73 -14.70 17.01
N GLY A 499 10.40 -14.74 16.97
CA GLY A 499 9.62 -15.60 16.07
C GLY A 499 9.87 -15.29 14.59
N TYR A 500 9.77 -14.01 14.19
CA TYR A 500 10.10 -13.59 12.83
C TYR A 500 11.56 -13.91 12.47
N LYS A 501 12.50 -13.59 13.37
CA LYS A 501 13.93 -13.87 13.20
C LYS A 501 14.24 -15.36 13.00
N GLY A 502 13.60 -16.22 13.80
CA GLY A 502 13.69 -17.67 13.67
C GLY A 502 13.13 -18.17 12.34
N LYS A 503 11.97 -17.65 11.93
CA LYS A 503 11.31 -18.04 10.68
C LYS A 503 12.12 -17.75 9.42
N ILE A 504 12.97 -16.71 9.41
CA ILE A 504 13.88 -16.47 8.29
C ILE A 504 14.72 -17.72 8.00
N ARG A 505 15.31 -18.34 9.04
CA ARG A 505 16.08 -19.59 8.90
C ARG A 505 15.19 -20.79 8.58
N GLU A 506 14.01 -20.90 9.19
CA GLU A 506 13.11 -22.07 9.03
C GLU A 506 12.45 -22.16 7.64
N GLN A 507 12.16 -21.01 7.04
CA GLN A 507 11.51 -20.92 5.72
C GLN A 507 12.53 -20.90 4.58
N PHE A 508 13.81 -20.70 4.87
CA PHE A 508 14.88 -20.69 3.87
C PHE A 508 15.00 -22.02 3.13
N VAL A 509 15.12 -21.97 1.80
CA VAL A 509 15.32 -23.14 0.94
C VAL A 509 16.75 -23.17 0.40
N LYS A 510 17.11 -22.20 -0.45
CA LYS A 510 18.45 -22.04 -1.06
C LYS A 510 18.55 -20.68 -1.73
N GLY A 511 19.76 -20.14 -1.94
CA GLY A 511 19.93 -18.91 -2.72
C GLY A 511 19.07 -17.78 -2.15
N GLN A 512 18.08 -17.25 -2.86
CA GLN A 512 17.12 -16.29 -2.29
C GLN A 512 15.69 -16.84 -2.21
N GLU A 513 15.55 -18.16 -2.35
CA GLU A 513 14.29 -18.89 -2.35
C GLU A 513 13.91 -19.29 -0.92
N TYR A 514 12.63 -19.06 -0.61
CA TYR A 514 11.97 -19.38 0.64
C TYR A 514 10.69 -20.15 0.32
N LYS A 515 10.18 -20.85 1.33
CA LYS A 515 8.77 -21.27 1.32
C LYS A 515 7.87 -20.03 1.26
N SER A 516 6.65 -20.22 0.75
CA SER A 516 5.70 -19.11 0.59
C SER A 516 5.40 -18.44 1.92
N TRP A 517 5.56 -17.13 1.94
CA TRP A 517 5.19 -16.24 3.04
C TRP A 517 3.76 -15.72 2.94
N HIS A 518 3.02 -16.08 1.89
CA HIS A 518 1.67 -15.60 1.70
C HIS A 518 0.74 -16.02 2.86
N ASN A 519 0.01 -15.05 3.42
CA ASN A 519 -0.80 -15.20 4.64
C ASN A 519 -0.01 -15.55 5.91
N SER A 520 1.30 -15.26 5.94
CA SER A 520 2.12 -15.41 7.14
C SER A 520 1.79 -14.32 8.16
N LYS A 521 1.25 -14.75 9.30
CA LYS A 521 0.95 -13.85 10.43
C LYS A 521 2.19 -13.12 10.95
N ASP A 522 3.36 -13.74 10.89
CA ASP A 522 4.63 -13.15 11.33
C ASP A 522 5.09 -12.01 10.43
N LEU A 523 4.53 -11.88 9.22
CA LEU A 523 4.73 -10.72 8.36
C LEU A 523 3.57 -9.73 8.53
N ASP A 524 2.34 -10.19 8.30
CA ASP A 524 1.14 -9.34 8.25
C ASP A 524 0.90 -8.61 9.59
N PHE A 525 1.30 -9.21 10.71
CA PHE A 525 1.08 -8.65 12.06
C PHE A 525 2.38 -8.37 12.83
N ALA A 526 3.52 -8.27 12.12
CA ALA A 526 4.78 -7.85 12.75
C ALA A 526 4.62 -6.46 13.40
N PRO A 527 5.13 -6.22 14.63
CA PRO A 527 4.90 -4.96 15.33
C PRO A 527 5.38 -3.71 14.57
N ALA A 528 6.58 -3.78 13.96
CA ALA A 528 7.11 -2.70 13.13
C ALA A 528 6.24 -2.45 11.88
N PHE A 529 5.77 -3.51 11.24
CA PHE A 529 4.88 -3.41 10.08
C PHE A 529 3.53 -2.78 10.45
N GLN A 530 2.95 -3.12 11.60
CA GLN A 530 1.70 -2.54 12.07
C GLN A 530 1.83 -1.05 12.44
N LYS A 531 3.00 -0.60 12.91
CA LYS A 531 3.29 0.83 13.05
C LYS A 531 3.33 1.55 11.70
N LEU A 532 3.92 0.93 10.68
CA LEU A 532 3.89 1.47 9.31
C LEU A 532 2.46 1.51 8.76
N GLN A 533 1.68 0.44 8.93
CA GLN A 533 0.27 0.42 8.49
C GLN A 533 -0.51 1.57 9.12
N ASN A 534 -0.39 1.79 10.44
CA ASN A 534 -1.03 2.92 11.10
C ASN A 534 -0.57 4.27 10.51
N LEU A 535 0.74 4.47 10.32
CA LEU A 535 1.31 5.70 9.77
C LEU A 535 0.78 5.98 8.35
N PHE A 536 0.87 5.00 7.45
CA PHE A 536 0.47 5.16 6.06
C PHE A 536 -1.04 5.25 5.89
N SER A 537 -1.82 4.36 6.51
CA SER A 537 -3.29 4.38 6.44
C SER A 537 -3.85 5.69 6.97
N THR A 538 -3.36 6.18 8.12
CA THR A 538 -3.84 7.44 8.71
C THR A 538 -3.60 8.62 7.77
N ASN A 539 -2.36 8.79 7.32
CA ASN A 539 -1.96 9.95 6.55
C ASN A 539 -2.51 9.94 5.12
N THR A 540 -2.55 8.78 4.46
CA THR A 540 -3.03 8.70 3.08
C THR A 540 -4.55 8.83 2.96
N TRP A 541 -5.34 8.18 3.83
CA TRP A 541 -6.79 8.33 3.75
C TRP A 541 -7.23 9.77 4.01
N ARG A 542 -6.70 10.42 5.05
CA ARG A 542 -7.12 11.78 5.39
C ARG A 542 -6.75 12.77 4.28
N THR A 543 -5.54 12.70 3.74
CA THR A 543 -5.09 13.63 2.71
C THR A 543 -5.78 13.41 1.37
N TRP A 544 -5.93 12.16 0.92
CA TRP A 544 -6.61 11.89 -0.35
C TRP A 544 -8.09 12.26 -0.31
N ARG A 545 -8.76 12.04 0.84
CA ARG A 545 -10.13 12.55 1.05
C ARG A 545 -10.16 14.08 1.07
N THR A 546 -9.17 14.74 1.66
CA THR A 546 -9.06 16.22 1.62
C THR A 546 -8.80 16.76 0.20
N PHE A 547 -8.04 16.06 -0.64
CA PHE A 547 -7.92 16.36 -2.09
C PHE A 547 -9.22 16.12 -2.89
N GLY A 548 -10.26 15.59 -2.26
CA GLY A 548 -11.56 15.35 -2.87
C GLY A 548 -11.66 14.03 -3.64
N MET A 549 -10.90 13.00 -3.24
CA MET A 549 -11.02 11.63 -3.75
C MET A 549 -12.49 11.20 -3.81
N SER A 550 -12.96 10.80 -5.01
CA SER A 550 -14.37 10.50 -5.26
C SER A 550 -14.69 9.02 -5.29
N GLY A 551 -13.78 8.16 -5.77
CA GLY A 551 -13.97 6.71 -5.84
C GLY A 551 -13.46 5.93 -4.63
N GLY A 552 -12.67 6.56 -3.77
CA GLY A 552 -12.14 5.93 -2.56
C GLY A 552 -11.11 4.83 -2.85
N MET A 553 -10.80 4.04 -1.82
CA MET A 553 -9.74 3.03 -1.83
C MET A 553 -10.25 1.73 -1.20
N ILE A 554 -10.14 0.62 -1.94
CA ILE A 554 -10.36 -0.74 -1.43
C ILE A 554 -9.03 -1.23 -0.83
N PRO A 555 -8.90 -1.36 0.50
CA PRO A 555 -7.66 -1.81 1.11
C PRO A 555 -7.43 -3.30 0.78
N TRP A 556 -6.32 -3.61 0.11
CA TRP A 556 -5.98 -5.00 -0.21
C TRP A 556 -5.72 -5.80 1.07
N HIS A 557 -6.24 -7.03 1.16
CA HIS A 557 -6.15 -7.89 2.36
C HIS A 557 -6.66 -7.19 3.63
N ASP A 558 -7.77 -6.44 3.50
CA ASP A 558 -8.31 -5.56 4.55
C ASP A 558 -7.23 -4.63 5.16
N GLY A 559 -6.24 -4.22 4.36
CA GLY A 559 -5.15 -3.32 4.78
C GLY A 559 -4.26 -3.91 5.89
N HIS A 560 -4.22 -5.24 6.01
CA HIS A 560 -3.54 -5.95 7.11
C HIS A 560 -4.03 -5.54 8.51
N GLY A 561 -5.26 -5.02 8.61
CA GLY A 561 -5.80 -4.45 9.83
C GLY A 561 -6.57 -5.41 10.73
N TRP A 562 -6.95 -6.59 10.21
CA TRP A 562 -7.86 -7.51 10.88
C TRP A 562 -7.35 -8.95 10.84
N GLU A 563 -7.18 -9.56 12.01
CA GLU A 563 -6.87 -10.98 12.14
C GLU A 563 -8.09 -11.75 12.65
N ILE A 564 -8.48 -12.81 11.94
CA ILE A 564 -9.55 -13.70 12.42
C ILE A 564 -9.08 -14.44 13.69
N LEU A 565 -9.83 -14.26 14.78
CA LEU A 565 -9.63 -14.96 16.05
C LEU A 565 -10.10 -16.41 15.97
N ASP A 566 -9.65 -17.25 16.90
CA ASP A 566 -10.14 -18.64 16.98
C ASP A 566 -11.66 -18.70 17.18
N ALA A 567 -12.22 -17.79 17.99
CA ALA A 567 -13.66 -17.62 18.12
C ALA A 567 -14.35 -17.33 16.77
N GLY A 568 -13.72 -16.56 15.89
CA GLY A 568 -14.19 -16.27 14.54
C GLY A 568 -14.19 -17.48 13.61
N ARG A 569 -13.30 -18.46 13.83
CA ARG A 569 -13.20 -19.70 13.04
C ARG A 569 -14.23 -20.77 13.43
N THR A 570 -14.97 -20.55 14.51
CA THR A 570 -16.01 -21.49 14.97
C THR A 570 -17.27 -21.42 14.10
N LYS A 571 -18.05 -22.51 14.08
CA LYS A 571 -19.36 -22.57 13.43
C LYS A 571 -20.47 -22.24 14.43
N VAL A 572 -21.41 -21.41 14.02
CA VAL A 572 -22.54 -20.92 14.82
C VAL A 572 -23.84 -21.36 14.19
N ASP A 573 -24.78 -21.86 14.99
CA ASP A 573 -26.12 -22.26 14.53
C ASP A 573 -26.98 -21.03 14.21
N ILE A 574 -27.65 -21.04 13.05
CA ILE A 574 -28.53 -19.95 12.60
C ILE A 574 -30.01 -20.35 12.59
N GLY A 575 -30.34 -21.38 13.36
CA GLY A 575 -31.69 -21.89 13.55
C GLY A 575 -32.13 -22.93 12.51
N PRO A 576 -33.26 -23.60 12.77
CA PRO A 576 -33.85 -24.56 11.85
C PRO A 576 -34.38 -23.86 10.58
N PHE A 577 -34.43 -24.60 9.47
CA PHE A 577 -35.08 -24.13 8.25
C PHE A 577 -36.55 -23.75 8.52
N GLN A 578 -36.98 -22.62 7.96
CA GLN A 578 -38.36 -22.17 7.99
C GLN A 578 -38.89 -22.04 6.56
N PRO A 579 -40.14 -22.49 6.28
CA PRO A 579 -40.78 -22.24 4.99
C PRO A 579 -40.78 -20.75 4.63
N GLY A 580 -40.51 -20.43 3.37
CA GLY A 580 -40.42 -19.04 2.89
C GLY A 580 -39.04 -18.40 2.99
N ARG A 581 -38.05 -19.08 3.59
CA ARG A 581 -36.65 -18.62 3.58
C ARG A 581 -36.09 -18.57 2.16
N ARG A 582 -35.41 -17.46 1.84
CA ARG A 582 -34.69 -17.24 0.57
C ARG A 582 -33.25 -17.76 0.66
N GLY A 583 -32.64 -18.06 -0.49
CA GLY A 583 -31.24 -18.49 -0.57
C GLY A 583 -31.00 -19.94 -0.11
N VAL A 584 -29.73 -20.30 0.13
CA VAL A 584 -29.36 -21.63 0.61
C VAL A 584 -29.61 -21.76 2.11
N TYR A 585 -29.92 -22.98 2.56
CA TYR A 585 -30.02 -23.28 3.98
C TYR A 585 -28.77 -24.01 4.47
N LEU A 586 -28.13 -23.45 5.49
CA LEU A 586 -27.04 -24.06 6.23
C LEU A 586 -27.40 -24.06 7.71
N LYS A 587 -27.26 -25.21 8.38
CA LYS A 587 -27.53 -25.31 9.83
C LYS A 587 -26.58 -24.41 10.62
N GLN A 588 -25.31 -24.36 10.19
CA GLN A 588 -24.29 -23.56 10.84
C GLN A 588 -23.46 -22.78 9.81
N VAL A 589 -23.02 -21.59 10.19
CA VAL A 589 -22.14 -20.71 9.41
C VAL A 589 -20.96 -20.24 10.25
N SER A 590 -19.94 -19.71 9.61
CA SER A 590 -18.71 -19.25 10.26
C SER A 590 -18.96 -17.96 11.05
N ASN A 591 -18.50 -17.90 12.30
CA ASN A 591 -18.71 -16.76 13.19
C ASN A 591 -18.11 -15.46 12.61
N ASN A 592 -16.97 -15.55 11.93
CA ASN A 592 -16.33 -14.40 11.27
C ASN A 592 -17.18 -13.78 10.14
N LEU A 593 -18.11 -14.52 9.52
CA LEU A 593 -19.01 -13.97 8.52
C LEU A 593 -20.22 -13.26 9.17
N LEU A 594 -20.67 -13.72 10.35
CA LEU A 594 -21.73 -13.07 11.12
C LEU A 594 -21.23 -11.81 11.87
N ASN A 595 -19.94 -11.77 12.19
CA ASN A 595 -19.27 -10.67 12.89
C ASN A 595 -18.12 -10.11 12.05
N TYR A 596 -18.37 -9.91 10.75
CA TYR A 596 -17.35 -9.48 9.79
C TYR A 596 -16.71 -8.14 10.19
N LEU A 597 -15.37 -8.12 10.27
CA LEU A 597 -14.52 -7.00 10.73
C LEU A 597 -14.84 -6.48 12.14
N GLN A 598 -15.56 -7.25 12.95
CA GLN A 598 -16.01 -6.85 14.28
C GLN A 598 -15.21 -7.56 15.40
N PRO A 599 -15.01 -6.91 16.56
CA PRO A 599 -14.18 -7.45 17.66
C PRO A 599 -14.59 -8.84 18.17
N GLU A 600 -15.84 -9.22 18.01
CA GLU A 600 -16.38 -10.53 18.41
C GLU A 600 -15.74 -11.70 17.66
N ALA A 601 -15.22 -11.47 16.44
CA ALA A 601 -14.56 -12.49 15.63
C ALA A 601 -13.15 -12.08 15.13
N TYR A 602 -12.76 -10.82 15.32
CA TYR A 602 -11.52 -10.27 14.79
C TYR A 602 -10.71 -9.54 15.86
N LYS A 603 -9.39 -9.70 15.80
CA LYS A 603 -8.46 -8.76 16.44
C LYS A 603 -8.20 -7.62 15.46
N ILE A 604 -8.51 -6.40 15.89
CA ILE A 604 -8.24 -5.20 15.11
C ILE A 604 -6.85 -4.70 15.50
N TYR A 605 -5.96 -4.57 14.52
CA TYR A 605 -4.60 -4.05 14.69
C TYR A 605 -4.55 -2.55 14.38
N PRO A 606 -3.46 -1.84 14.73
CA PRO A 606 -3.34 -0.39 14.49
C PRO A 606 -3.65 0.06 13.05
N GLY A 607 -3.29 -0.74 12.04
CA GLY A 607 -3.66 -0.44 10.64
C GLY A 607 -5.17 -0.45 10.38
N GLY A 608 -5.91 -1.37 11.02
CA GLY A 608 -7.36 -1.45 10.92
C GLY A 608 -8.07 -0.32 11.67
N GLU A 609 -7.57 0.04 12.85
CA GLU A 609 -8.05 1.22 13.60
C GLU A 609 -7.88 2.51 12.78
N ALA A 610 -6.72 2.67 12.13
CA ALA A 610 -6.46 3.81 11.25
C ALA A 610 -7.47 3.89 10.10
N ILE A 611 -7.80 2.76 9.46
CA ILE A 611 -8.80 2.71 8.39
C ILE A 611 -10.19 3.05 8.94
N ILE A 612 -10.63 2.46 10.07
CA ILE A 612 -11.94 2.76 10.67
C ILE A 612 -12.08 4.25 10.98
N ASN A 613 -11.05 4.85 11.55
CA ASN A 613 -11.05 6.26 11.95
C ASN A 613 -11.05 7.20 10.74
N ASN A 614 -10.24 6.91 9.72
CA ASN A 614 -10.04 7.81 8.57
C ASN A 614 -10.95 7.51 7.38
N ASN A 615 -11.62 6.36 7.34
CA ASN A 615 -12.61 5.99 6.32
C ASN A 615 -14.05 6.22 6.82
N GLY A 616 -14.26 6.78 8.01
CA GLY A 616 -15.59 7.10 8.54
C GLY A 616 -16.36 8.17 7.72
N PRO A 617 -17.70 8.28 7.89
CA PRO A 617 -18.53 9.20 7.10
C PRO A 617 -18.27 10.68 7.39
N THR A 618 -17.61 10.99 8.50
CA THR A 618 -17.09 12.33 8.80
C THR A 618 -15.64 12.20 9.24
N LEU A 619 -14.86 13.27 9.12
CA LEU A 619 -13.46 13.33 9.55
C LEU A 619 -13.12 14.74 10.03
N ALA A 620 -12.37 14.85 11.12
CA ALA A 620 -11.74 16.11 11.54
C ALA A 620 -10.27 15.88 11.89
N TRP A 621 -9.36 16.70 11.36
CA TRP A 621 -7.92 16.54 11.59
C TRP A 621 -7.15 17.86 11.46
N ILE A 622 -5.92 17.90 11.97
CA ILE A 622 -5.00 19.04 11.90
C ILE A 622 -4.09 18.89 10.68
N ALA A 623 -4.26 19.77 9.71
CA ALA A 623 -3.51 19.83 8.47
C ALA A 623 -2.43 20.92 8.50
N GLY A 624 -1.56 20.90 7.49
CA GLY A 624 -0.60 21.96 7.19
C GLY A 624 -1.24 23.31 6.87
N ALA A 625 -0.42 24.30 6.54
CA ALA A 625 -0.91 25.63 6.18
C ALA A 625 -1.71 25.63 4.86
N ASN A 626 -2.48 26.69 4.60
CA ASN A 626 -3.37 26.80 3.44
C ASN A 626 -2.71 26.54 2.08
N GLN A 627 -1.44 26.95 1.94
CA GLN A 627 -0.70 26.81 0.69
C GLN A 627 -0.25 25.36 0.43
N ALA A 628 -0.18 24.54 1.48
CA ALA A 628 0.24 23.14 1.43
C ALA A 628 -0.35 22.39 2.64
N PHE A 629 -1.61 21.98 2.56
CA PHE A 629 -2.30 21.33 3.68
C PHE A 629 -1.68 19.95 4.05
N THR A 630 -0.89 19.36 3.17
CA THR A 630 -0.12 18.12 3.40
C THR A 630 1.21 18.37 4.13
N ALA A 631 1.62 19.64 4.33
CA ALA A 631 2.90 19.98 4.91
C ALA A 631 2.99 19.60 6.40
N LYS A 632 4.11 18.98 6.76
CA LYS A 632 4.41 18.53 8.13
C LYS A 632 5.22 19.54 8.93
N ASP A 633 5.22 20.81 8.51
CA ASP A 633 6.01 21.88 9.13
C ASP A 633 5.86 21.89 10.66
N HIS A 634 6.94 21.66 11.39
CA HIS A 634 6.88 21.40 12.83
C HIS A 634 8.09 21.92 13.61
N SER A 635 8.95 22.72 12.99
CA SER A 635 10.19 23.22 13.58
C SER A 635 10.25 24.74 13.37
N PHE A 636 9.89 25.51 14.41
CA PHE A 636 9.68 26.96 14.31
C PHE A 636 10.66 27.74 15.19
N PHE A 637 10.87 29.02 14.88
CA PHE A 637 11.61 29.95 15.73
C PHE A 637 10.70 30.64 16.78
N ALA A 638 11.31 31.07 17.89
CA ALA A 638 10.67 31.94 18.85
C ALA A 638 10.14 33.22 18.17
N GLY A 639 8.90 33.61 18.48
CA GLY A 639 8.23 34.76 17.87
C GLY A 639 7.71 34.55 16.45
N GLU A 640 7.96 33.40 15.82
CA GLU A 640 7.48 33.05 14.48
C GLU A 640 5.96 32.81 14.47
N LYS A 641 5.35 32.96 13.29
CA LYS A 641 3.96 32.56 13.06
C LYS A 641 3.88 31.05 12.82
N LEU A 642 3.23 30.34 13.74
CA LEU A 642 2.71 28.99 13.49
C LEU A 642 1.47 29.10 12.59
N ALA A 643 1.47 28.39 11.47
CA ALA A 643 0.34 28.32 10.54
C ALA A 643 -0.06 26.87 10.25
N LYS A 644 -1.27 26.49 10.67
CA LYS A 644 -1.90 25.18 10.44
C LYS A 644 -3.37 25.35 10.09
N GLN A 645 -4.09 24.26 9.85
CA GLN A 645 -5.53 24.31 9.60
C GLN A 645 -6.25 23.13 10.25
N ILE A 646 -7.51 23.32 10.64
CA ILE A 646 -8.43 22.23 10.94
C ILE A 646 -9.20 21.93 9.66
N VAL A 647 -9.21 20.68 9.27
CA VAL A 647 -9.99 20.19 8.13
C VAL A 647 -11.17 19.39 8.66
N LEU A 648 -12.38 19.71 8.20
CA LEU A 648 -13.60 18.94 8.46
C LEU A 648 -14.13 18.38 7.15
N ILE A 649 -14.52 17.10 7.12
CA ILE A 649 -15.15 16.43 5.97
C ILE A 649 -16.49 15.84 6.41
N ASN A 650 -17.53 16.05 5.59
CA ASN A 650 -18.83 15.42 5.76
C ASN A 650 -19.24 14.65 4.49
N ASP A 651 -19.09 13.33 4.51
CA ASP A 651 -19.55 12.41 3.47
C ASP A 651 -20.85 11.68 3.88
N THR A 652 -21.56 12.17 4.89
CA THR A 652 -22.94 11.71 5.16
C THR A 652 -23.88 12.21 4.06
N ARG A 653 -25.07 11.60 3.94
CA ARG A 653 -26.10 12.00 2.96
C ARG A 653 -26.99 13.15 3.44
N ALA A 654 -26.50 13.96 4.39
CA ALA A 654 -27.21 15.10 4.92
C ALA A 654 -26.21 16.17 5.39
N GLN A 655 -26.67 17.41 5.46
CA GLN A 655 -25.96 18.47 6.19
C GLN A 655 -25.78 18.03 7.65
N GLN A 656 -24.61 18.31 8.22
CA GLN A 656 -24.30 18.03 9.62
C GLN A 656 -23.91 19.30 10.35
N ASP A 657 -24.33 19.43 11.60
CA ASP A 657 -23.75 20.42 12.49
C ASP A 657 -22.36 19.98 12.92
N PHE A 658 -21.46 20.94 13.12
CA PHE A 658 -20.15 20.69 13.71
C PHE A 658 -19.87 21.62 14.87
N ALA A 659 -19.04 21.14 15.78
CA ALA A 659 -18.41 21.93 16.83
C ALA A 659 -16.99 21.42 17.03
N PHE A 660 -16.02 22.33 17.19
CA PHE A 660 -14.67 21.95 17.60
C PHE A 660 -14.08 22.95 18.56
N ASN A 661 -13.13 22.48 19.36
CA ASN A 661 -12.18 23.30 20.10
C ASN A 661 -10.76 22.81 19.79
N TRP A 662 -9.82 23.75 19.81
CA TRP A 662 -8.40 23.45 19.75
C TRP A 662 -7.64 24.29 20.76
N ARG A 663 -6.50 23.79 21.19
CA ARG A 663 -5.53 24.52 22.00
C ARG A 663 -4.10 24.20 21.56
N ILE A 664 -3.23 25.17 21.74
CA ILE A 664 -1.80 25.08 21.47
C ILE A 664 -1.08 25.19 22.81
N LEU A 665 -0.23 24.20 23.09
CA LEU A 665 0.62 24.16 24.26
C LEU A 665 2.08 24.31 23.82
N VAL A 666 2.87 25.11 24.53
CA VAL A 666 4.34 25.21 24.37
C VAL A 666 4.98 25.08 25.75
N GLY A 667 5.86 24.10 25.93
CA GLY A 667 6.42 23.76 27.24
C GLY A 667 5.36 23.36 28.27
N GLY A 668 4.25 22.78 27.80
CA GLY A 668 3.07 22.46 28.61
C GLY A 668 2.19 23.66 29.00
N GLN A 669 2.56 24.89 28.61
CA GLN A 669 1.78 26.10 28.86
C GLN A 669 0.88 26.43 27.68
N GLU A 670 -0.37 26.79 27.93
CA GLU A 670 -1.31 27.19 26.89
C GLU A 670 -0.95 28.57 26.32
N VAL A 671 -0.74 28.62 25.00
CA VAL A 671 -0.35 29.84 24.28
C VAL A 671 -1.40 30.29 23.27
N GLY A 672 -2.42 29.47 23.00
CA GLY A 672 -3.52 29.83 22.13
C GLY A 672 -4.65 28.80 22.16
N THR A 673 -5.88 29.25 21.95
CA THR A 673 -7.07 28.40 21.86
C THR A 673 -8.01 28.93 20.79
N GLY A 674 -8.88 28.08 20.28
CA GLY A 674 -10.01 28.52 19.49
C GLY A 674 -11.14 27.50 19.49
N GLU A 675 -12.34 27.98 19.20
CA GLU A 675 -13.51 27.14 19.02
C GLU A 675 -14.36 27.65 17.87
N LYS A 676 -15.11 26.75 17.25
CA LYS A 676 -16.08 27.10 16.21
C LYS A 676 -17.24 26.13 16.23
N LYS A 677 -18.43 26.66 15.93
CA LYS A 677 -19.63 25.90 15.61
C LYS A 677 -20.17 26.36 14.27
N GLY A 678 -20.86 25.47 13.57
CA GLY A 678 -21.48 25.77 12.29
C GLY A 678 -22.09 24.50 11.70
N SER A 679 -22.31 24.52 10.39
CA SER A 679 -22.78 23.36 9.65
C SER A 679 -21.94 23.13 8.41
N ILE A 680 -21.93 21.89 7.95
CA ILE A 680 -21.18 21.42 6.78
C ILE A 680 -22.11 20.62 5.88
N GLU A 681 -22.19 21.02 4.62
CA GLU A 681 -23.04 20.37 3.61
C GLU A 681 -22.60 18.93 3.31
N THR A 682 -23.48 18.18 2.64
CA THR A 682 -23.14 16.86 2.09
C THR A 682 -21.97 16.96 1.12
N ALA A 683 -21.00 16.05 1.24
CA ALA A 683 -19.71 16.09 0.54
C ALA A 683 -18.91 17.39 0.76
N GLY A 684 -19.18 18.11 1.84
CA GLY A 684 -18.46 19.33 2.21
C GLY A 684 -17.06 19.02 2.75
N THR A 685 -16.09 19.87 2.40
CA THR A 685 -14.77 19.95 3.04
C THR A 685 -14.53 21.39 3.46
N LEU A 686 -14.37 21.63 4.76
CA LEU A 686 -14.13 22.97 5.33
C LEU A 686 -12.73 23.06 5.92
N PHE A 687 -12.12 24.24 5.79
CA PHE A 687 -10.79 24.55 6.29
C PHE A 687 -10.87 25.74 7.25
N PHE A 688 -10.32 25.59 8.46
CA PHE A 688 -10.26 26.65 9.46
C PHE A 688 -8.80 26.92 9.84
N PRO A 689 -8.25 28.11 9.57
CA PRO A 689 -6.86 28.40 9.90
C PRO A 689 -6.63 28.43 11.41
N ILE A 690 -5.49 27.87 11.81
CA ILE A 690 -4.85 28.04 13.11
C ILE A 690 -3.61 28.88 12.85
N ASP A 691 -3.73 30.18 13.12
CA ASP A 691 -2.66 31.15 12.99
C ASP A 691 -2.33 31.70 14.38
N LEU A 692 -1.11 31.45 14.87
CA LEU A 692 -0.67 31.91 16.18
C LEU A 692 0.76 32.43 16.11
N LYS A 693 1.02 33.59 16.71
CA LYS A 693 2.39 34.04 16.95
C LYS A 693 2.95 33.31 18.18
N LEU A 694 4.03 32.56 18.01
CA LEU A 694 4.67 31.81 19.07
C LEU A 694 5.34 32.74 20.09
N PRO A 695 5.59 32.29 21.34
CA PRO A 695 6.28 33.09 22.35
C PRO A 695 7.62 33.64 21.83
N ASN A 696 7.87 34.94 22.07
CA ASN A 696 9.10 35.60 21.62
C ASN A 696 10.36 35.11 22.36
N THR A 697 10.19 34.50 23.52
CA THR A 697 11.29 34.01 24.37
C THR A 697 11.00 32.58 24.79
N ILE A 698 11.94 31.69 24.48
CA ILE A 698 11.96 30.31 24.98
C ILE A 698 13.38 29.95 25.42
N SER A 699 13.52 28.88 26.21
CA SER A 699 14.84 28.37 26.60
C SER A 699 15.28 27.28 25.63
N GLY A 700 16.32 27.55 24.83
CA GLY A 700 16.89 26.60 23.88
C GLY A 700 15.86 26.03 22.91
N LYS A 701 15.50 24.76 23.12
CA LYS A 701 14.50 23.99 22.37
C LYS A 701 13.32 23.64 23.30
N THR A 702 12.08 23.91 22.89
CA THR A 702 10.87 23.68 23.72
C THR A 702 9.79 22.92 22.93
N ASP A 703 9.03 22.05 23.62
CA ASP A 703 8.05 21.14 23.00
C ASP A 703 6.76 21.91 22.75
N GLY A 704 6.12 21.66 21.63
CA GLY A 704 4.83 22.22 21.27
C GLY A 704 3.84 21.14 20.85
N GLU A 705 2.56 21.36 21.12
CA GLU A 705 1.50 20.51 20.57
C GLU A 705 0.23 21.30 20.30
N ILE A 706 -0.47 20.92 19.23
CA ILE A 706 -1.82 21.36 18.91
C ILE A 706 -2.74 20.21 19.22
N ARG A 707 -3.74 20.41 20.08
CA ARG A 707 -4.77 19.40 20.39
C ARG A 707 -6.10 19.85 19.81
N LEU A 708 -6.75 18.99 19.04
CA LEU A 708 -8.07 19.19 18.46
C LEU A 708 -9.07 18.21 19.08
N THR A 709 -10.23 18.71 19.50
CA THR A 709 -11.43 17.90 19.74
C THR A 709 -12.56 18.46 18.91
N ALA A 710 -13.21 17.60 18.11
CA ALA A 710 -14.30 17.99 17.23
C ALA A 710 -15.47 17.00 17.32
N ARG A 711 -16.65 17.46 16.93
CA ARG A 711 -17.85 16.65 16.75
C ARG A 711 -18.50 17.08 15.44
N ILE A 712 -18.83 16.13 14.57
CA ILE A 712 -19.58 16.37 13.33
C ILE A 712 -20.79 15.44 13.36
N GLY A 713 -21.99 16.01 13.48
CA GLY A 713 -23.20 15.28 13.85
C GLY A 713 -23.03 14.60 15.20
N ASP A 714 -23.21 13.27 15.22
CA ASP A 714 -23.01 12.46 16.43
C ASP A 714 -21.62 11.85 16.58
N ARG A 715 -20.71 12.10 15.63
CA ARG A 715 -19.40 11.47 15.60
C ARG A 715 -18.33 12.36 16.23
N PRO A 716 -17.67 11.91 17.32
CA PRO A 716 -16.53 12.60 17.89
C PRO A 716 -15.26 12.35 17.06
N HIS A 717 -14.36 13.31 17.09
CA HIS A 717 -13.06 13.29 16.45
C HIS A 717 -12.04 13.93 17.39
N SER A 718 -10.80 13.48 17.31
CA SER A 718 -9.67 14.09 18.00
C SER A 718 -8.42 13.92 17.17
N ASP A 719 -7.54 14.93 17.18
CA ASP A 719 -6.25 14.86 16.54
C ASP A 719 -5.21 15.64 17.35
N THR A 720 -3.94 15.31 17.18
CA THR A 720 -2.83 16.01 17.83
C THR A 720 -1.67 16.18 16.86
N PHE A 721 -1.10 17.38 16.83
CA PHE A 721 0.06 17.71 16.02
C PHE A 721 1.19 18.22 16.91
N ALA A 722 2.29 17.49 16.99
CA ALA A 722 3.49 17.89 17.73
C ALA A 722 4.38 18.82 16.89
N PHE A 723 5.00 19.80 17.54
CA PHE A 723 5.98 20.70 16.93
C PHE A 723 7.04 21.12 17.95
N ARG A 724 8.07 21.83 17.49
CA ARG A 724 9.18 22.36 18.29
C ARG A 724 9.31 23.86 18.07
N VAL A 725 9.72 24.54 19.12
CA VAL A 725 10.12 25.94 19.06
C VAL A 725 11.60 26.02 19.44
N PHE A 726 12.38 26.76 18.65
CA PHE A 726 13.81 27.01 18.83
C PHE A 726 14.06 28.49 19.13
N SER A 727 14.97 28.77 20.06
CA SER A 727 15.47 30.13 20.27
C SER A 727 16.13 30.62 18.99
N THR A 728 15.93 31.89 18.63
CA THR A 728 16.60 32.47 17.45
C THR A 728 18.12 32.36 17.61
N SER A 729 18.77 31.71 16.63
CA SER A 729 20.22 31.55 16.64
C SER A 729 20.93 32.91 16.65
N SER A 730 21.99 33.01 17.46
CA SER A 730 22.86 34.17 17.45
C SER A 730 23.64 34.24 16.13
N LYS A 731 23.86 35.44 15.60
CA LYS A 731 24.75 35.64 14.46
C LYS A 731 26.18 35.29 14.84
N VAL A 732 26.81 34.43 14.06
CA VAL A 732 28.21 34.05 14.21
C VAL A 732 29.09 35.14 13.59
N LYS A 733 30.32 35.37 14.09
CA LYS A 733 31.28 36.34 13.51
C LYS A 733 32.58 35.70 13.05
N ASP A 734 32.66 34.39 13.11
CA ASP A 734 33.83 33.63 12.70
C ASP A 734 34.10 33.76 11.21
N ALA A 735 35.38 33.71 10.84
CA ALA A 735 35.81 33.67 9.45
C ALA A 735 35.97 32.23 8.97
N VAL A 736 35.41 31.92 7.80
CA VAL A 736 35.55 30.62 7.13
C VAL A 736 36.08 30.81 5.71
N THR A 737 37.00 29.94 5.30
CA THR A 737 37.51 29.94 3.93
C THR A 737 36.57 29.11 3.07
N ILE A 738 36.17 29.59 1.89
CA ILE A 738 35.14 28.93 1.07
C ILE A 738 35.46 28.96 -0.43
N PHE A 739 35.14 27.87 -1.12
CA PHE A 739 35.02 27.77 -2.57
C PHE A 739 33.61 27.33 -2.94
N ASP A 740 32.81 28.24 -3.47
CA ASP A 740 31.40 28.02 -3.78
C ASP A 740 31.02 28.78 -5.06
N PRO A 741 31.28 28.21 -6.25
CA PRO A 741 31.04 28.88 -7.53
C PRO A 741 29.55 29.07 -7.83
N VAL A 742 28.66 28.30 -7.18
CA VAL A 742 27.19 28.43 -7.33
C VAL A 742 26.62 29.49 -6.40
N GLY A 743 27.22 29.67 -5.22
CA GLY A 743 26.91 30.77 -4.30
C GLY A 743 25.83 30.48 -3.27
N LYS A 744 25.18 29.30 -3.31
CA LYS A 744 24.09 28.92 -2.39
C LYS A 744 24.59 28.80 -0.95
N THR A 745 25.68 28.07 -0.74
CA THR A 745 26.28 27.88 0.59
C THR A 745 26.82 29.21 1.14
N SER A 746 27.40 30.04 0.27
CA SER A 746 27.88 31.38 0.62
C SER A 746 26.75 32.31 1.06
N ALA A 747 25.59 32.25 0.40
CA ALA A 747 24.42 33.03 0.80
C ALA A 747 23.93 32.63 2.20
N MET A 748 23.82 31.32 2.46
CA MET A 748 23.45 30.79 3.77
C MET A 748 24.39 31.25 4.88
N LEU A 749 25.70 31.05 4.70
CA LEU A 749 26.69 31.40 5.73
C LEU A 749 26.75 32.91 5.99
N LYS A 750 26.61 33.75 4.95
CA LYS A 750 26.52 35.21 5.12
C LYS A 750 25.29 35.61 5.95
N GLN A 751 24.14 34.98 5.71
CA GLN A 751 22.91 35.27 6.46
C GLN A 751 23.04 34.87 7.94
N LEU A 752 23.75 33.78 8.22
CA LEU A 752 24.10 33.33 9.59
C LEU A 752 25.19 34.18 10.27
N GLY A 753 25.84 35.09 9.52
CA GLY A 753 26.79 36.09 10.03
C GLY A 753 28.28 35.79 9.77
N TYR A 754 28.62 34.65 9.17
CA TYR A 754 30.00 34.26 8.91
C TYR A 754 30.71 35.24 7.97
N GLN A 755 31.99 35.49 8.25
CA GLN A 755 32.86 36.23 7.34
C GLN A 755 33.46 35.24 6.33
N LEU A 756 33.19 35.46 5.04
CA LEU A 756 33.64 34.54 3.99
C LEU A 756 34.95 35.01 3.35
N VAL A 757 35.95 34.13 3.38
CA VAL A 757 37.23 34.34 2.70
C VAL A 757 37.32 33.41 1.49
N PRO A 758 37.42 33.90 0.25
CA PRO A 758 37.58 33.03 -0.92
C PRO A 758 38.83 32.15 -0.81
N TRP A 759 38.71 30.86 -1.15
CA TRP A 759 39.86 29.97 -1.17
C TRP A 759 40.73 30.20 -2.41
N ASN A 760 42.02 30.44 -2.21
CA ASN A 760 43.01 30.66 -3.28
C ASN A 760 43.90 29.43 -3.55
N GLY A 761 43.59 28.29 -2.92
CA GLY A 761 44.31 27.03 -3.13
C GLY A 761 45.43 26.71 -2.12
N SER A 762 45.75 27.58 -1.15
CA SER A 762 46.84 27.31 -0.20
C SER A 762 46.57 27.68 1.27
N GLN A 763 46.03 28.86 1.58
CA GLN A 763 45.84 29.30 2.97
C GLN A 763 44.39 29.15 3.46
N VAL A 764 44.24 28.54 4.63
CA VAL A 764 42.97 28.36 5.37
C VAL A 764 43.27 28.51 6.85
N SER A 765 42.58 29.40 7.55
CA SER A 765 42.86 29.71 8.96
C SER A 765 42.30 28.68 9.95
N SER A 766 41.14 28.08 9.64
CA SER A 766 40.46 27.12 10.52
C SER A 766 39.73 26.01 9.75
N LEU A 767 38.92 26.38 8.76
CA LEU A 767 38.06 25.48 8.01
C LEU A 767 37.93 25.92 6.55
N LEU A 768 38.03 24.94 5.63
CA LEU A 768 37.68 25.09 4.22
C LEU A 768 36.26 24.56 3.97
N ILE A 769 35.42 25.35 3.33
CA ILE A 769 34.09 24.93 2.90
C ILE A 769 34.10 24.81 1.37
N ILE A 770 33.69 23.65 0.86
CA ILE A 770 33.39 23.44 -0.55
C ILE A 770 31.86 23.50 -0.68
N GLY A 771 31.37 24.47 -1.45
CA GLY A 771 29.95 24.77 -1.55
C GLY A 771 29.14 23.72 -2.32
N ARG A 772 27.83 23.82 -2.17
CA ARG A 772 26.84 23.01 -2.88
C ARG A 772 27.04 23.10 -4.39
N GLU A 773 26.97 21.94 -5.04
CA GLU A 773 27.18 21.75 -6.47
C GLU A 773 28.56 22.20 -7.01
N ALA A 774 29.53 22.55 -6.14
CA ALA A 774 30.86 23.00 -6.57
C ALA A 774 31.60 21.97 -7.43
N PHE A 775 31.53 20.68 -7.08
CA PHE A 775 32.12 19.62 -7.88
C PHE A 775 31.23 19.18 -9.02
N SER A 776 29.94 18.98 -8.75
CA SER A 776 29.00 18.45 -9.75
C SER A 776 28.70 19.43 -10.90
N SER A 777 29.06 20.71 -10.76
CA SER A 777 28.99 21.71 -11.83
C SER A 777 30.21 21.68 -12.77
N GLY A 778 31.21 20.84 -12.51
CA GLY A 778 32.42 20.69 -13.33
C GLY A 778 33.47 21.78 -13.13
N GLN A 779 33.39 22.56 -12.05
CA GLN A 779 34.36 23.62 -11.75
C GLN A 779 35.65 23.03 -11.14
N ASN A 780 36.80 23.56 -11.56
CA ASN A 780 38.09 23.17 -11.00
C ASN A 780 38.34 23.85 -9.67
N LEU A 781 38.88 23.10 -8.70
CA LEU A 781 39.31 23.67 -7.43
C LEU A 781 40.56 24.57 -7.62
N PRO A 782 40.66 25.70 -6.89
CA PRO A 782 41.85 26.55 -6.89
C PRO A 782 43.12 25.88 -6.35
N GLY A 783 42.99 24.76 -5.63
CA GLY A 783 44.10 23.98 -5.09
C GLY A 783 43.74 22.50 -4.93
N ASN A 784 44.71 21.70 -4.49
CA ASN A 784 44.52 20.26 -4.32
C ASN A 784 43.93 19.94 -2.93
N LEU A 785 42.63 19.60 -2.91
CA LEU A 785 41.91 19.32 -1.66
C LEU A 785 42.49 18.12 -0.90
N GLU A 786 42.90 17.06 -1.59
CA GLU A 786 43.50 15.88 -0.96
C GLU A 786 44.75 16.25 -0.17
N THR A 787 45.66 16.99 -0.82
CA THR A 787 46.92 17.44 -0.24
C THR A 787 46.67 18.35 0.94
N PHE A 788 45.69 19.26 0.84
CA PHE A 788 45.28 20.13 1.92
C PHE A 788 44.83 19.35 3.15
N VAL A 789 43.87 18.42 3.00
CA VAL A 789 43.35 17.62 4.12
C VAL A 789 44.45 16.74 4.69
N ARG A 790 45.20 16.01 3.84
CA ARG A 790 46.27 15.11 4.28
C ARG A 790 47.31 15.82 5.16
N ASN A 791 47.59 17.10 4.90
CA ASN A 791 48.58 17.89 5.61
C ASN A 791 48.05 18.64 6.85
N GLY A 792 46.83 18.36 7.30
CA GLY A 792 46.27 18.95 8.53
C GLY A 792 45.06 19.86 8.31
N GLY A 793 44.66 20.09 7.06
CA GLY A 793 43.49 20.88 6.74
C GLY A 793 42.19 20.23 7.21
N LYS A 794 41.22 21.05 7.61
CA LYS A 794 39.84 20.62 7.89
C LYS A 794 38.95 21.14 6.78
N ALA A 795 38.13 20.28 6.20
CA ALA A 795 37.22 20.65 5.12
C ALA A 795 35.80 20.10 5.33
N ILE A 796 34.78 20.86 4.91
CA ILE A 796 33.40 20.39 4.75
C ILE A 796 33.02 20.50 3.28
N VAL A 797 32.48 19.44 2.70
CA VAL A 797 31.87 19.43 1.37
C VAL A 797 30.36 19.44 1.53
N PHE A 798 29.70 20.47 1.02
CA PHE A 798 28.24 20.61 0.98
C PHE A 798 27.64 19.87 -0.22
N PRO A 799 26.30 19.70 -0.29
CA PRO A 799 25.68 18.68 -1.14
C PRO A 799 26.07 18.76 -2.62
N GLN A 800 26.28 17.60 -3.24
CA GLN A 800 26.59 17.48 -4.67
C GLN A 800 25.48 16.75 -5.41
N ARG A 801 25.31 17.01 -6.72
CA ARG A 801 24.26 16.30 -7.49
C ARG A 801 24.48 14.80 -7.42
N ARG A 802 23.39 14.06 -7.16
CA ARG A 802 23.36 12.61 -7.02
C ARG A 802 24.10 11.86 -8.13
N ASP A 803 23.95 12.27 -9.38
CA ASP A 803 24.61 11.60 -10.51
C ASP A 803 26.13 11.73 -10.46
N TRP A 804 26.65 12.85 -9.93
CA TRP A 804 28.09 13.03 -9.71
C TRP A 804 28.62 12.06 -8.64
N LEU A 805 27.91 11.92 -7.51
CA LEU A 805 28.25 10.97 -6.46
C LEU A 805 28.21 9.52 -6.97
N LYS A 806 27.17 9.16 -7.73
CA LYS A 806 27.06 7.83 -8.36
C LYS A 806 28.22 7.54 -9.32
N ASN A 807 28.66 8.54 -10.09
CA ASN A 807 29.82 8.40 -10.99
C ASN A 807 31.14 8.18 -10.25
N MET A 808 31.24 8.54 -8.96
CA MET A 808 32.39 8.20 -8.11
C MET A 808 32.35 6.76 -7.56
N GLY A 809 31.31 5.99 -7.87
CA GLY A 809 31.12 4.63 -7.36
C GLY A 809 30.44 4.57 -6.00
N LEU A 810 29.91 5.69 -5.49
CA LEU A 810 29.08 5.73 -4.28
C LEU A 810 27.64 5.32 -4.61
N ARG A 811 27.00 4.63 -3.67
CA ARG A 811 25.57 4.33 -3.74
C ARG A 811 24.80 5.43 -3.03
N VAL A 812 23.75 5.94 -3.66
CA VAL A 812 23.00 7.12 -3.18
C VAL A 812 21.51 6.82 -3.26
N ALA A 813 20.75 7.27 -2.25
CA ALA A 813 19.30 7.13 -2.20
C ALA A 813 18.63 7.73 -3.46
N GLU A 814 17.62 7.03 -4.00
CA GLU A 814 16.93 7.48 -5.20
C GLU A 814 15.83 8.52 -4.90
N HIS A 815 15.15 8.39 -3.76
CA HIS A 815 14.16 9.39 -3.34
C HIS A 815 14.75 10.34 -2.31
N VAL A 816 14.14 11.52 -2.15
CA VAL A 816 14.54 12.48 -1.13
C VAL A 816 14.32 11.87 0.26
N SER A 817 15.41 11.75 1.01
CA SER A 817 15.41 11.36 2.42
C SER A 817 14.72 12.42 3.24
N ARG A 818 13.71 12.03 4.03
CA ARG A 818 12.93 12.95 4.89
C ARG A 818 13.16 12.71 6.37
N ARG A 819 14.02 11.76 6.71
CA ARG A 819 14.33 11.34 8.09
C ARG A 819 15.80 10.96 8.18
N ALA A 820 16.46 11.45 9.21
CA ALA A 820 17.78 11.02 9.62
C ALA A 820 17.78 10.80 11.14
N TYR A 821 18.67 9.94 11.61
CA TYR A 821 18.81 9.56 13.00
C TYR A 821 20.26 9.77 13.43
N PRO A 822 20.51 10.31 14.64
CA PRO A 822 21.86 10.45 15.16
C PRO A 822 22.45 9.07 15.47
N VAL A 823 23.68 8.82 15.01
CA VAL A 823 24.43 7.61 15.40
C VAL A 823 24.87 7.71 16.86
N ASP A 824 25.26 8.92 17.29
CA ASP A 824 25.53 9.27 18.69
C ASP A 824 24.87 10.62 19.00
N ASN A 825 23.90 10.59 19.92
CA ASN A 825 23.17 11.77 20.38
C ASN A 825 24.06 12.85 21.02
N ASN A 826 25.26 12.47 21.47
CA ASN A 826 26.22 13.38 22.10
C ASN A 826 27.27 13.92 21.12
N HIS A 827 27.21 13.52 19.85
CA HIS A 827 28.17 14.00 18.86
C HIS A 827 28.04 15.52 18.70
N PRO A 828 29.13 16.32 18.78
CA PRO A 828 29.03 17.79 18.86
C PRO A 828 28.29 18.44 17.69
N ALA A 829 28.32 17.84 16.50
CA ALA A 829 27.61 18.33 15.32
C ALA A 829 26.08 18.21 15.42
N VAL A 830 25.54 17.36 16.30
CA VAL A 830 24.09 17.09 16.42
C VAL A 830 23.60 17.15 17.88
N SER A 831 24.47 17.47 18.82
CA SER A 831 24.16 17.47 20.25
C SER A 831 22.97 18.39 20.56
N GLY A 832 21.95 17.83 21.22
CA GLY A 832 20.71 18.53 21.57
C GLY A 832 19.63 18.48 20.49
N LEU A 833 19.92 17.90 19.31
CA LEU A 833 18.94 17.56 18.28
C LEU A 833 18.57 16.08 18.40
N ASP A 834 17.30 15.77 18.18
CA ASP A 834 16.77 14.40 18.22
C ASP A 834 16.04 14.04 16.91
N ASP A 835 15.49 12.83 16.82
CA ASP A 835 14.78 12.32 15.64
C ASP A 835 13.65 13.23 15.14
N ALA A 836 13.04 14.04 16.02
CA ALA A 836 12.00 14.97 15.61
C ALA A 836 12.59 16.19 14.88
N ASP A 837 13.80 16.62 15.22
CA ASP A 837 14.44 17.78 14.60
C ASP A 837 15.16 17.43 13.27
N LEU A 838 15.35 16.13 13.02
CA LEU A 838 16.07 15.57 11.87
C LEU A 838 15.12 14.93 10.85
N ARG A 839 13.88 15.41 10.76
CA ARG A 839 12.90 14.94 9.78
C ARG A 839 12.02 16.06 9.25
N ASP A 840 11.37 15.79 8.12
CA ASP A 840 10.25 16.56 7.58
C ASP A 840 10.46 18.10 7.61
N TRP A 841 11.65 18.57 7.20
CA TRP A 841 12.06 19.98 7.29
C TRP A 841 11.16 20.94 6.50
N ILE A 842 10.95 22.14 7.03
CA ILE A 842 10.06 23.14 6.41
C ILE A 842 10.58 23.56 5.04
N GLY A 843 9.71 23.50 4.02
CA GLY A 843 10.03 23.89 2.64
C GLY A 843 10.28 22.71 1.70
N GLU A 844 11.00 22.96 0.60
CA GLU A 844 11.29 21.97 -0.44
C GLU A 844 12.79 21.97 -0.76
N SER A 845 13.38 20.79 -0.90
CA SER A 845 14.76 20.64 -1.36
C SER A 845 14.88 20.92 -2.86
N THR A 846 15.96 21.57 -3.29
CA THR A 846 16.10 22.12 -4.65
C THR A 846 17.18 21.44 -5.51
N LEU A 847 17.79 20.35 -5.03
CA LEU A 847 18.83 19.64 -5.78
C LEU A 847 18.24 18.74 -6.89
N LEU A 848 16.97 18.35 -6.73
CA LEU A 848 16.20 17.53 -7.67
C LEU A 848 15.01 18.33 -8.19
N GLU A 849 14.53 17.97 -9.38
CA GLU A 849 13.27 18.49 -9.91
C GLU A 849 12.09 17.85 -9.16
N ALA A 850 11.25 18.66 -8.50
CA ALA A 850 10.16 18.15 -7.66
C ALA A 850 9.06 17.42 -8.44
N TYR A 851 8.70 17.89 -9.64
CA TYR A 851 7.59 17.34 -10.43
C TYR A 851 8.05 17.09 -11.88
N PRO A 852 8.89 16.06 -12.11
CA PRO A 852 9.46 15.81 -13.43
C PRO A 852 8.38 15.64 -14.51
N ASP A 853 8.69 16.04 -15.75
CA ASP A 853 7.81 15.80 -16.91
C ASP A 853 7.89 14.35 -17.37
N THR A 854 7.18 13.49 -16.63
CA THR A 854 7.11 12.04 -16.87
C THR A 854 6.24 11.67 -18.08
N ILE A 855 5.63 12.64 -18.76
CA ILE A 855 4.85 12.43 -19.98
C ILE A 855 5.75 12.48 -21.21
N GLN A 856 6.70 13.42 -21.23
CA GLN A 856 7.67 13.55 -22.32
C GLN A 856 8.92 12.70 -22.07
N THR A 857 9.40 12.69 -20.82
CA THR A 857 10.56 11.89 -20.40
C THR A 857 10.08 10.63 -19.69
N GLY A 858 10.10 9.50 -20.38
CA GLY A 858 9.70 8.22 -19.78
C GLY A 858 10.59 7.88 -18.58
N ALA A 859 10.02 7.17 -17.59
CA ALA A 859 10.79 6.69 -16.44
C ALA A 859 11.92 5.73 -16.89
N ARG A 860 13.02 5.67 -16.12
CA ARG A 860 14.04 4.64 -16.33
C ARG A 860 13.41 3.26 -16.09
N LEU A 861 13.38 2.41 -17.12
CA LEU A 861 12.73 1.09 -17.07
C LEU A 861 13.71 -0.03 -16.71
N SER A 862 13.22 -1.00 -15.94
CA SER A 862 13.87 -2.26 -15.60
C SER A 862 13.84 -3.24 -16.78
N PRO A 863 14.63 -4.34 -16.75
CA PRO A 863 14.54 -5.40 -17.76
C PRO A 863 13.14 -6.01 -17.92
N SER A 864 12.28 -5.86 -16.91
CA SER A 864 10.87 -6.27 -16.94
C SER A 864 9.92 -5.15 -17.42
N ASN A 865 10.45 -4.08 -18.02
CA ASN A 865 9.71 -2.94 -18.57
C ASN A 865 8.80 -2.20 -17.55
N MET A 866 9.23 -2.16 -16.29
CA MET A 866 8.60 -1.36 -15.22
C MET A 866 9.55 -0.25 -14.75
N PRO A 867 9.07 0.92 -14.29
CA PRO A 867 9.92 1.96 -13.69
C PRO A 867 10.81 1.35 -12.60
N TRP A 868 12.11 1.64 -12.58
CA TRP A 868 13.02 1.08 -11.56
C TRP A 868 12.62 1.49 -10.14
N TYR A 869 12.28 2.76 -9.95
CA TYR A 869 12.08 3.37 -8.63
C TYR A 869 10.72 4.08 -8.51
N GLY A 870 9.78 3.74 -9.41
CA GLY A 870 8.50 4.41 -9.53
C GLY A 870 8.66 5.79 -10.16
N TRP A 871 7.76 6.71 -9.80
CA TRP A 871 7.84 8.13 -10.17
C TRP A 871 8.16 8.95 -8.92
N HIS A 872 8.92 10.02 -9.11
CA HIS A 872 9.18 11.01 -8.08
C HIS A 872 8.10 12.10 -8.14
N TRP A 873 7.58 12.50 -6.98
CA TRP A 873 6.49 13.46 -6.87
C TRP A 873 6.59 14.34 -5.61
N GLY A 874 7.43 15.37 -5.70
CA GLY A 874 7.56 16.44 -4.72
C GLY A 874 8.81 16.33 -3.85
N ASN A 875 9.38 17.47 -3.45
CA ASN A 875 10.58 17.56 -2.59
C ASN A 875 10.29 18.09 -1.18
N ARG A 876 9.02 18.27 -0.81
CA ARG A 876 8.64 18.83 0.49
C ARG A 876 9.13 17.95 1.64
N GLY A 877 9.58 18.57 2.72
CA GLY A 877 10.01 17.85 3.92
C GLY A 877 11.38 17.19 3.79
N GLY A 878 12.13 17.47 2.72
CA GLY A 878 13.42 16.85 2.45
C GLY A 878 14.49 17.24 3.47
N VAL A 879 15.28 16.26 3.88
CA VAL A 879 16.46 16.41 4.73
C VAL A 879 17.74 16.22 3.90
N SER A 880 17.70 15.29 2.95
CA SER A 880 18.81 15.05 2.02
C SER A 880 18.30 14.53 0.68
N SER A 881 18.74 15.17 -0.40
CA SER A 881 18.50 14.76 -1.78
C SER A 881 19.47 13.68 -2.26
N ALA A 882 20.49 13.35 -1.45
CA ALA A 882 21.62 12.53 -1.88
C ALA A 882 22.27 11.74 -0.72
N SER A 883 21.48 11.16 0.19
CA SER A 883 22.02 10.34 1.28
C SER A 883 22.86 9.17 0.73
N ILE A 884 24.08 9.00 1.25
CA ILE A 884 25.06 8.04 0.72
C ILE A 884 25.05 6.78 1.57
N GLU A 885 25.06 5.61 0.93
CA GLU A 885 25.24 4.35 1.64
C GLU A 885 26.61 4.29 2.31
N LYS A 886 26.62 4.00 3.61
CA LYS A 886 27.81 3.94 4.46
C LYS A 886 28.84 3.00 3.82
N PRO A 887 30.02 3.49 3.39
CA PRO A 887 31.01 2.61 2.77
C PRO A 887 31.50 1.52 3.73
N HIS A 888 31.61 0.27 3.27
CA HIS A 888 31.91 -0.91 4.11
C HIS A 888 33.40 -1.10 4.41
N ARG A 889 34.29 -0.58 3.55
CA ARG A 889 35.73 -0.85 3.56
C ARG A 889 36.56 0.44 3.63
N THR A 890 36.17 1.35 4.53
CA THR A 890 36.77 2.68 4.65
C THR A 890 36.83 3.14 6.11
N SER A 891 37.51 4.27 6.33
CA SER A 891 37.51 5.00 7.59
C SER A 891 36.32 5.97 7.76
N TRP A 892 35.36 6.02 6.83
CA TRP A 892 34.22 6.95 6.91
C TRP A 892 33.33 6.65 8.12
N ARG A 893 33.25 7.62 9.02
CA ARG A 893 32.46 7.56 10.24
C ARG A 893 31.14 8.31 10.07
N PRO A 894 29.98 7.64 10.07
CA PRO A 894 28.69 8.32 10.01
C PRO A 894 28.42 9.07 11.32
N ILE A 895 27.88 10.28 11.17
CA ILE A 895 27.36 11.10 12.27
C ILE A 895 25.84 10.94 12.33
N LEU A 896 25.20 10.90 11.17
CA LEU A 896 23.79 10.60 10.98
C LEU A 896 23.62 9.32 10.17
N GLU A 897 22.49 8.65 10.34
CA GLU A 897 22.07 7.50 9.54
C GLU A 897 20.64 7.64 9.04
N SER A 898 20.32 7.07 7.88
CA SER A 898 19.01 7.16 7.26
C SER A 898 18.71 6.01 6.31
N GLU A 899 17.52 6.04 5.70
CA GLU A 899 17.05 5.13 4.66
C GLU A 899 17.03 3.65 5.06
N PHE A 900 16.99 2.78 4.06
CA PHE A 900 16.89 1.33 4.21
C PHE A 900 17.91 0.82 5.21
N ASP A 901 17.41 0.10 6.22
CA ASP A 901 18.23 -0.52 7.26
C ASP A 901 19.17 0.43 8.01
N LEU A 902 18.94 1.76 7.98
CA LEU A 902 19.89 2.75 8.47
C LEU A 902 21.29 2.55 7.88
N ALA A 903 21.38 2.03 6.66
CA ALA A 903 22.62 1.75 5.95
C ALA A 903 23.15 2.99 5.23
N TYR A 904 22.38 4.08 5.17
CA TYR A 904 22.77 5.32 4.53
C TYR A 904 23.11 6.39 5.57
N SER A 905 23.80 7.43 5.12
CA SER A 905 24.29 8.53 5.94
C SER A 905 24.31 9.81 5.10
N PRO A 906 23.52 10.83 5.47
CA PRO A 906 23.61 12.15 4.85
C PRO A 906 24.73 13.00 5.45
N LEU A 907 25.37 12.56 6.54
CA LEU A 907 26.45 13.30 7.20
C LEU A 907 27.48 12.33 7.80
N MET A 908 28.71 12.38 7.29
CA MET A 908 29.83 11.55 7.74
C MET A 908 31.17 12.28 7.69
N GLU A 909 32.15 11.75 8.42
CA GLU A 909 33.50 12.32 8.51
C GLU A 909 34.60 11.29 8.23
N LEU A 910 35.75 11.77 7.79
CA LEU A 910 36.94 11.00 7.47
C LEU A 910 38.18 11.71 8.00
N ASP A 911 38.85 11.11 8.99
CA ASP A 911 40.21 11.50 9.36
C ASP A 911 41.18 10.97 8.31
N TYR A 912 41.85 11.88 7.59
CA TYR A 912 42.73 11.56 6.47
C TYR A 912 44.11 12.23 6.62
N GLY A 913 45.14 11.42 6.81
CA GLY A 913 46.47 11.92 7.17
C GLY A 913 46.44 12.65 8.51
N LYS A 914 46.75 13.94 8.50
CA LYS A 914 46.74 14.82 9.68
C LYS A 914 45.49 15.70 9.80
N GLY A 915 44.60 15.67 8.81
CA GLY A 915 43.41 16.52 8.75
C GLY A 915 42.11 15.72 8.69
N ARG A 916 41.00 16.43 8.42
CA ARG A 916 39.66 15.86 8.39
C ARG A 916 38.85 16.38 7.21
N LEU A 917 38.10 15.48 6.58
CA LEU A 917 37.04 15.80 5.63
C LEU A 917 35.69 15.44 6.23
N ILE A 918 34.73 16.36 6.17
CA ILE A 918 33.33 16.10 6.49
C ILE A 918 32.54 16.18 5.18
N LEU A 919 31.77 15.14 4.89
CA LEU A 919 30.85 15.11 3.76
C LEU A 919 29.43 15.34 4.25
N ASN A 920 28.85 16.46 3.83
CA ASN A 920 27.50 16.89 4.17
C ASN A 920 26.61 16.85 2.92
N GLU A 921 25.68 15.90 2.90
CA GLU A 921 24.63 15.78 1.89
C GLU A 921 23.26 16.22 2.44
N LEU A 922 23.21 16.90 3.59
CA LEU A 922 22.00 17.52 4.10
C LEU A 922 21.67 18.79 3.30
N ASP A 923 20.42 18.97 2.90
CA ASP A 923 19.94 20.10 2.08
C ASP A 923 19.78 21.41 2.89
N LEU A 924 20.70 21.68 3.83
CA LEU A 924 20.64 22.78 4.78
C LEU A 924 20.42 24.15 4.11
N GLU A 925 21.01 24.37 2.93
CA GLU A 925 20.85 25.62 2.16
C GLU A 925 19.39 25.94 1.81
N ASP A 926 18.54 24.92 1.68
CA ASP A 926 17.13 25.09 1.31
C ASP A 926 16.23 25.36 2.53
N HIS A 927 16.68 24.98 3.75
CA HIS A 927 15.80 24.88 4.92
C HIS A 927 16.18 25.79 6.10
N TYR A 928 17.45 26.20 6.22
CA TYR A 928 17.96 26.90 7.42
C TYR A 928 17.25 28.24 7.76
N THR A 929 16.58 28.89 6.80
CA THR A 929 15.91 30.18 7.03
C THR A 929 14.56 30.04 7.71
N VAL A 930 13.94 28.86 7.59
CA VAL A 930 12.55 28.60 7.99
C VAL A 930 12.43 27.44 8.97
N ASP A 931 13.47 26.60 9.12
CA ASP A 931 13.46 25.45 10.04
C ASP A 931 14.49 25.63 11.17
N GLY A 932 14.01 25.65 12.42
CA GLY A 932 14.85 25.86 13.61
C GLY A 932 15.90 24.78 13.84
N GLY A 933 15.54 23.51 13.62
CA GLY A 933 16.44 22.37 13.72
C GLY A 933 17.55 22.42 12.65
N ALA A 934 17.18 22.69 11.39
CA ALA A 934 18.16 22.85 10.31
C ALA A 934 19.12 24.03 10.56
N ALA A 935 18.60 25.16 11.05
CA ALA A 935 19.40 26.33 11.39
C ALA A 935 20.40 26.09 12.53
N GLN A 936 20.00 25.34 13.55
CA GLN A 936 20.91 24.94 14.63
C GLN A 936 21.97 23.95 14.12
N LEU A 937 21.58 22.99 13.29
CA LEU A 937 22.47 21.96 12.75
C LEU A 937 23.60 22.55 11.90
N VAL A 938 23.32 23.51 11.01
CA VAL A 938 24.38 24.14 10.19
C VAL A 938 25.43 24.86 11.04
N GLN A 939 25.01 25.57 12.10
CA GLN A 939 25.94 26.26 13.00
C GLN A 939 26.79 25.26 13.80
N GLN A 940 26.17 24.19 14.33
CA GLN A 940 26.87 23.13 15.05
C GLN A 940 27.86 22.39 14.14
N LEU A 941 27.47 22.10 12.90
CA LEU A 941 28.30 21.45 11.91
C LEU A 941 29.53 22.29 11.54
N VAL A 942 29.36 23.58 11.24
CA VAL A 942 30.48 24.48 10.92
C VAL A 942 31.39 24.67 12.13
N SER A 943 30.82 24.88 13.32
CA SER A 943 31.60 24.98 14.57
C SER A 943 32.40 23.71 14.85
N TYR A 944 31.79 22.54 14.65
CA TYR A 944 32.47 21.25 14.76
C TYR A 944 33.59 21.13 13.73
N GLY A 945 33.35 21.50 12.47
CA GLY A 945 34.39 21.49 11.43
C GLY A 945 35.59 22.37 11.77
N MET A 946 35.37 23.53 12.39
CA MET A 946 36.44 24.43 12.83
C MET A 946 37.20 23.89 14.06
N ASN A 947 36.45 23.43 15.07
CA ASN A 947 36.99 23.22 16.42
C ASN A 947 37.30 21.77 16.75
N SER A 948 36.84 20.81 15.94
CA SER A 948 37.08 19.39 16.17
C SER A 948 38.58 19.07 16.22
N ALA A 949 38.95 18.20 17.16
CA ALA A 949 40.27 17.63 17.22
C ALA A 949 40.38 16.52 16.15
N VAL A 950 41.43 16.59 15.35
CA VAL A 950 41.78 15.52 14.41
C VAL A 950 42.67 14.54 15.14
N MET A 951 42.23 13.28 15.22
CA MET A 951 43.09 12.21 15.72
C MET A 951 43.96 11.76 14.55
N GLY A 952 45.22 12.21 14.52
CA GLY A 952 46.17 11.80 13.49
C GLY A 952 46.28 10.27 13.41
N LYS A 953 46.46 9.74 12.20
CA LYS A 953 46.70 8.32 11.99
C LYS A 953 48.15 7.98 12.41
N PRO A 954 48.40 6.85 13.10
CA PRO A 954 49.75 6.42 13.42
C PRO A 954 50.57 6.15 12.17
N ASP A 955 51.87 6.46 12.22
CA ASP A 955 52.78 6.25 11.09
C ASP A 955 53.01 4.76 10.77
N LYS A 956 52.75 3.87 11.74
CA LYS A 956 52.99 2.43 11.61
C LYS A 956 51.85 1.60 12.19
N VAL A 957 51.17 0.88 11.30
CA VAL A 957 50.17 -0.15 11.62
C VAL A 957 50.74 -1.51 11.20
N VAL A 958 50.74 -2.49 12.10
CA VAL A 958 51.31 -3.82 11.81
C VAL A 958 50.31 -4.95 12.02
N LEU A 959 50.42 -6.00 11.21
CA LEU A 959 49.82 -7.30 11.44
C LEU A 959 50.85 -8.22 12.09
N ILE A 960 50.49 -8.79 13.23
CA ILE A 960 51.17 -9.93 13.86
C ILE A 960 50.25 -11.14 13.68
N GLY A 961 50.43 -11.88 12.59
CA GLY A 961 49.51 -12.96 12.18
C GLY A 961 49.99 -13.70 10.94
N GLY A 962 49.23 -14.72 10.56
CA GLY A 962 49.54 -15.59 9.41
C GLY A 962 48.95 -15.10 8.09
N GLU A 963 49.11 -15.91 7.03
CA GLU A 963 48.58 -15.59 5.68
C GLU A 963 47.05 -15.45 5.63
N LYS A 964 46.32 -16.19 6.48
CA LYS A 964 44.85 -16.08 6.55
C LYS A 964 44.42 -14.70 7.07
N ASP A 965 45.08 -14.21 8.12
CA ASP A 965 44.81 -12.89 8.70
C ASP A 965 45.14 -11.78 7.69
N ALA A 966 46.27 -11.92 6.98
CA ALA A 966 46.68 -10.97 5.94
C ALA A 966 45.65 -10.88 4.81
N LYS A 967 45.18 -12.02 4.29
CA LYS A 967 44.12 -12.04 3.26
C LYS A 967 42.84 -11.36 3.74
N LYS A 968 42.46 -11.57 5.01
CA LYS A 968 41.29 -10.90 5.62
C LYS A 968 41.47 -9.37 5.62
N LEU A 969 42.60 -8.88 6.10
CA LEU A 969 42.92 -7.44 6.10
C LEU A 969 43.02 -6.84 4.69
N ASP A 970 43.60 -7.58 3.74
CA ASP A 970 43.69 -7.16 2.34
C ASP A 970 42.30 -7.02 1.71
N SER A 971 41.40 -7.95 2.01
CA SER A 971 40.00 -7.91 1.56
C SER A 971 39.19 -6.78 2.20
N LEU A 972 39.51 -6.41 3.44
CA LEU A 972 38.97 -5.22 4.10
C LEU A 972 39.56 -3.92 3.53
N GLY A 973 40.68 -3.99 2.81
CA GLY A 973 41.36 -2.83 2.24
C GLY A 973 42.29 -2.11 3.23
N VAL A 974 42.63 -2.73 4.36
CA VAL A 974 43.49 -2.15 5.39
C VAL A 974 44.92 -1.99 4.87
N ILE A 975 45.56 -0.87 5.19
CA ILE A 975 46.97 -0.60 4.90
C ILE A 975 47.79 -0.96 6.15
N TYR A 976 48.69 -1.94 6.04
CA TYR A 976 49.49 -2.46 7.16
C TYR A 976 50.86 -2.99 6.70
N GLN A 977 51.77 -3.20 7.65
CA GLN A 977 53.04 -3.92 7.47
C GLN A 977 53.02 -5.23 8.27
N ARG A 978 53.86 -6.21 7.92
CA ARG A 978 53.99 -7.43 8.74
C ARG A 978 55.05 -7.27 9.83
N ALA A 979 54.78 -7.83 11.00
CA ALA A 979 55.71 -7.88 12.12
C ALA A 979 55.63 -9.22 12.85
N ASN A 980 56.74 -9.64 13.48
CA ASN A 980 56.81 -10.87 14.26
C ASN A 980 56.56 -10.66 15.76
N GLY A 981 56.36 -9.41 16.20
CA GLY A 981 56.21 -9.05 17.61
C GLY A 981 55.88 -7.57 17.80
N LEU A 982 55.67 -7.17 19.06
CA LEU A 982 55.33 -5.80 19.44
C LEU A 982 56.58 -4.92 19.56
N SER A 983 56.45 -3.65 19.17
CA SER A 983 57.49 -2.63 19.29
C SER A 983 56.86 -1.27 19.65
N GLN A 984 57.62 -0.39 20.31
CA GLN A 984 57.12 0.91 20.77
C GLN A 984 56.88 1.92 19.65
N ASP A 985 57.47 1.71 18.46
CA ASP A 985 57.25 2.54 17.27
C ASP A 985 55.94 2.20 16.51
N VAL A 986 55.21 1.18 16.96
CA VAL A 986 53.95 0.72 16.34
C VAL A 986 52.77 1.41 17.02
N GLY A 987 52.01 2.22 16.28
CA GLY A 987 50.83 2.89 16.82
C GLY A 987 49.59 1.99 16.94
N LEU A 988 49.46 1.00 16.04
CA LEU A 988 48.41 -0.03 16.09
C LEU A 988 48.96 -1.41 15.71
N ALA A 989 48.81 -2.37 16.62
CA ALA A 989 49.08 -3.79 16.37
C ALA A 989 47.77 -4.56 16.14
N ILE A 990 47.59 -5.10 14.95
CA ILE A 990 46.51 -6.03 14.63
C ILE A 990 47.02 -7.44 14.91
N VAL A 991 46.37 -8.14 15.83
CA VAL A 991 46.79 -9.44 16.33
C VAL A 991 45.92 -10.53 15.68
N GLY A 992 46.56 -11.42 14.93
CA GLY A 992 45.95 -12.54 14.21
C GLY A 992 45.22 -13.53 15.10
N ALA A 993 44.33 -14.32 14.54
CA ALA A 993 43.49 -15.26 15.30
C ALA A 993 44.33 -16.30 16.07
N GLU A 994 45.43 -16.77 15.48
CA GLU A 994 46.34 -17.79 16.04
C GLU A 994 47.63 -17.18 16.62
N ALA A 995 47.81 -15.86 16.56
CA ALA A 995 49.03 -15.21 17.03
C ALA A 995 49.13 -15.25 18.57
N ASN A 996 50.23 -15.81 19.08
CA ASN A 996 50.46 -15.92 20.51
C ASN A 996 51.46 -14.86 20.98
N LEU A 997 50.99 -13.87 21.74
CA LEU A 997 51.81 -12.83 22.35
C LEU A 997 51.78 -12.99 23.87
N LYS A 998 52.93 -12.79 24.53
CA LYS A 998 52.97 -12.91 25.99
C LYS A 998 52.25 -11.72 26.62
N ASP A 999 51.37 -11.99 27.59
CA ASP A 999 50.60 -10.96 28.31
C ASP A 999 51.50 -9.82 28.86
N ALA A 1000 52.71 -10.14 29.32
CA ALA A 1000 53.66 -9.15 29.81
C ALA A 1000 54.15 -8.18 28.72
N GLU A 1001 54.45 -8.68 27.52
CA GLU A 1001 54.86 -7.87 26.37
C GLU A 1001 53.72 -6.98 25.90
N LEU A 1002 52.51 -7.54 25.88
CA LEU A 1002 51.30 -6.83 25.49
C LEU A 1002 50.97 -5.70 26.49
N ARG A 1003 51.06 -5.97 27.80
CA ARG A 1003 50.90 -4.94 28.85
C ARG A 1003 51.97 -3.86 28.76
N GLY A 1004 53.21 -4.22 28.45
CA GLY A 1004 54.31 -3.27 28.23
C GLY A 1004 54.02 -2.33 27.06
N TYR A 1005 53.61 -2.88 25.92
CA TYR A 1005 53.21 -2.14 24.73
C TYR A 1005 52.03 -1.18 24.99
N LEU A 1006 50.97 -1.67 25.63
CA LEU A 1006 49.79 -0.85 25.94
C LEU A 1006 50.09 0.22 26.98
N ASN A 1007 50.89 -0.08 28.03
CA ASN A 1007 51.31 0.94 29.01
C ASN A 1007 52.07 2.12 28.35
N ALA A 1008 52.81 1.85 27.27
CA ALA A 1008 53.48 2.87 26.47
C ALA A 1008 52.53 3.68 25.56
N GLY A 1009 51.24 3.40 25.57
CA GLY A 1009 50.22 4.07 24.75
C GLY A 1009 49.88 3.37 23.44
N GLY A 1010 50.42 2.17 23.21
CA GLY A 1010 50.09 1.36 22.04
C GLY A 1010 48.61 0.96 21.98
N LYS A 1011 48.12 0.68 20.77
CA LYS A 1011 46.76 0.19 20.54
C LYS A 1011 46.79 -1.20 19.91
N ALA A 1012 45.93 -2.10 20.37
CA ALA A 1012 45.83 -3.44 19.82
C ALA A 1012 44.40 -3.77 19.35
N PHE A 1013 44.28 -4.44 18.20
CA PHE A 1013 43.03 -5.03 17.73
C PHE A 1013 43.21 -6.52 17.56
N PHE A 1014 42.46 -7.32 18.31
CA PHE A 1014 42.47 -8.77 18.19
C PHE A 1014 41.38 -9.20 17.20
N LEU A 1015 41.81 -9.88 16.13
CA LEU A 1015 40.90 -10.58 15.24
C LEU A 1015 40.13 -11.68 16.00
N PRO A 1016 38.94 -12.09 15.55
CA PRO A 1016 38.14 -13.13 16.19
C PRO A 1016 38.95 -14.41 16.46
N ARG A 1017 38.68 -15.03 17.62
CA ARG A 1017 39.45 -16.18 18.12
C ARG A 1017 38.52 -17.27 18.62
N GLN A 1018 38.95 -18.51 18.46
CA GLN A 1018 38.19 -19.70 18.90
C GLN A 1018 38.96 -20.47 19.97
N VAL A 1019 39.38 -19.75 21.02
CA VAL A 1019 40.13 -20.30 22.17
C VAL A 1019 39.50 -19.83 23.49
N PRO A 1020 39.49 -20.64 24.56
CA PRO A 1020 38.86 -20.25 25.83
C PRO A 1020 39.46 -18.99 26.47
N VAL A 1021 40.74 -18.70 26.22
CA VAL A 1021 41.44 -17.50 26.71
C VAL A 1021 42.08 -16.78 25.54
N ALA A 1022 41.61 -15.57 25.25
CA ALA A 1022 42.03 -14.78 24.10
C ALA A 1022 43.30 -13.94 24.34
N GLY A 1023 43.68 -13.74 25.61
CA GLY A 1023 44.80 -12.88 26.05
C GLY A 1023 44.34 -11.79 27.02
N LEU A 1024 45.24 -11.24 27.84
CA LEU A 1024 44.93 -10.19 28.84
C LEU A 1024 43.80 -10.53 29.82
N GLY A 1025 43.55 -11.81 30.09
CA GLY A 1025 42.44 -12.27 30.94
C GLY A 1025 41.06 -12.24 30.26
N VAL A 1026 40.99 -11.97 28.95
CA VAL A 1026 39.75 -12.08 28.17
C VAL A 1026 39.43 -13.55 27.93
N GLY A 1027 38.28 -13.99 28.43
CA GLY A 1027 37.77 -15.36 28.29
C GLY A 1027 36.66 -15.43 27.25
N LEU A 1028 36.70 -16.45 26.39
CA LEU A 1028 35.69 -16.69 25.35
C LEU A 1028 34.90 -17.97 25.64
N GLN A 1029 33.66 -18.00 25.16
CA GLN A 1029 32.80 -19.19 25.20
C GLN A 1029 32.04 -19.34 23.89
N GLN A 1030 31.70 -20.57 23.53
CA GLN A 1030 30.77 -20.82 22.44
C GLN A 1030 29.34 -20.42 22.86
N ALA A 1031 28.64 -19.78 21.93
CA ALA A 1031 27.23 -19.45 22.05
C ALA A 1031 26.48 -20.01 20.85
N LYS A 1032 25.34 -20.63 21.11
CA LYS A 1032 24.43 -21.11 20.06
C LYS A 1032 23.30 -20.14 19.85
N ASP A 1033 22.79 -20.11 18.62
CA ASP A 1033 21.63 -19.30 18.23
C ASP A 1033 21.72 -17.83 18.72
N PHE A 1034 22.88 -17.20 18.56
CA PHE A 1034 23.09 -15.80 18.93
C PHE A 1034 22.42 -14.87 17.91
N GLY A 1035 21.68 -13.86 18.40
CA GLY A 1035 20.81 -12.99 17.59
C GLY A 1035 21.44 -11.69 17.09
N GLY A 1036 22.73 -11.46 17.35
CA GLY A 1036 23.38 -10.15 17.22
C GLY A 1036 23.13 -9.25 18.43
N SER A 1037 23.58 -8.00 18.35
CA SER A 1037 23.45 -7.01 19.43
C SER A 1037 22.88 -5.68 18.94
N LEU A 1038 22.13 -4.99 19.79
CA LEU A 1038 21.72 -3.58 19.62
C LEU A 1038 22.41 -2.65 20.64
N ALA A 1039 23.25 -3.21 21.51
CA ALA A 1039 23.92 -2.51 22.60
C ALA A 1039 25.31 -2.03 22.15
N VAL A 1040 25.35 -0.91 21.42
CA VAL A 1040 26.61 -0.29 21.02
C VAL A 1040 27.26 0.38 22.25
N PRO A 1041 28.51 0.05 22.60
CA PRO A 1041 29.21 0.71 23.72
C PRO A 1041 29.51 2.18 23.42
N SER A 1042 29.66 3.00 24.47
CA SER A 1042 30.01 4.42 24.33
C SER A 1042 31.52 4.69 24.21
N TRP A 1043 32.28 3.74 23.66
CA TRP A 1043 33.75 3.83 23.60
C TRP A 1043 34.21 4.65 22.40
N ASP A 1044 35.34 5.36 22.53
CA ASP A 1044 35.94 6.09 21.41
C ASP A 1044 36.30 5.17 20.24
N GLU A 1045 36.67 3.92 20.55
CA GLU A 1045 37.08 2.91 19.58
C GLU A 1045 35.90 2.39 18.72
N VAL A 1046 34.65 2.64 19.11
CA VAL A 1046 33.45 2.17 18.38
C VAL A 1046 32.59 3.32 17.82
N LYS A 1047 33.08 4.56 17.86
CA LYS A 1047 32.38 5.72 17.27
C LYS A 1047 32.02 5.48 15.79
N GLY A 1048 30.78 5.82 15.42
CA GLY A 1048 30.22 5.58 14.09
C GLY A 1048 29.66 4.18 13.85
N LEU A 1049 29.64 3.31 14.87
CA LEU A 1049 28.82 2.11 14.89
C LEU A 1049 27.43 2.42 15.42
N SER A 1050 26.41 1.78 14.85
CA SER A 1050 25.04 1.79 15.38
C SER A 1050 24.51 0.37 15.54
N GLY A 1051 23.26 0.25 16.02
CA GLY A 1051 22.59 -1.04 16.11
C GLY A 1051 22.45 -1.74 14.75
N SER A 1052 22.45 -1.00 13.64
CA SER A 1052 22.38 -1.58 12.30
C SER A 1052 23.63 -2.39 11.95
N ASP A 1053 24.79 -2.07 12.54
CA ASP A 1053 26.06 -2.74 12.28
C ASP A 1053 26.26 -4.03 13.09
N LEU A 1054 25.66 -4.09 14.28
CA LEU A 1054 25.87 -5.18 15.24
C LEU A 1054 24.72 -6.20 15.26
N ARG A 1055 23.57 -5.85 14.68
CA ARG A 1055 22.43 -6.77 14.58
C ARG A 1055 22.68 -7.89 13.59
N SER A 1056 22.08 -9.05 13.86
CA SER A 1056 22.03 -10.16 12.92
C SER A 1056 20.64 -10.34 12.32
N ARG A 1057 20.61 -10.82 11.08
CA ARG A 1057 19.38 -11.15 10.34
C ARG A 1057 18.67 -12.38 10.88
N SER A 1058 19.43 -13.36 11.36
CA SER A 1058 18.89 -14.58 11.95
C SER A 1058 19.86 -15.10 13.01
N PHE A 1059 19.47 -16.13 13.73
CA PHE A 1059 20.31 -16.73 14.76
C PHE A 1059 21.48 -17.51 14.12
N TYR A 1060 22.68 -17.36 14.68
CA TYR A 1060 23.88 -18.08 14.25
C TYR A 1060 24.75 -18.50 15.44
N ASP A 1061 25.52 -19.56 15.27
CA ASP A 1061 26.46 -20.03 16.29
C ASP A 1061 27.77 -19.22 16.17
N THR A 1062 28.33 -18.82 17.31
CA THR A 1062 29.55 -18.00 17.35
C THR A 1062 30.32 -18.18 18.68
N TRP A 1063 31.48 -17.55 18.79
CA TRP A 1063 32.18 -17.35 20.06
C TRP A 1063 31.87 -15.95 20.60
N LEU A 1064 31.62 -15.85 21.90
CA LEU A 1064 31.36 -14.59 22.60
C LEU A 1064 32.35 -14.42 23.74
N ILE A 1065 32.64 -13.16 24.06
CA ILE A 1065 33.43 -12.79 25.22
C ILE A 1065 32.56 -12.93 26.47
N LYS A 1066 33.07 -13.72 27.42
CA LYS A 1066 32.39 -14.02 28.69
C LYS A 1066 32.94 -13.20 29.86
N SER A 1067 34.24 -12.92 29.85
CA SER A 1067 34.95 -12.28 30.97
C SER A 1067 36.16 -11.52 30.48
N GLY A 1068 36.64 -10.57 31.29
CA GLY A 1068 37.85 -9.78 31.03
C GLY A 1068 37.57 -8.51 30.20
N GLY A 1069 38.15 -7.40 30.66
CA GLY A 1069 37.87 -6.06 30.10
C GLY A 1069 36.45 -5.57 30.37
N GLU A 1070 36.13 -4.44 29.74
CA GLU A 1070 34.77 -3.91 29.64
C GLU A 1070 34.07 -4.61 28.47
N ILE A 1071 33.06 -5.45 28.76
CA ILE A 1071 32.34 -6.23 27.73
C ILE A 1071 31.24 -5.36 27.12
N GLY A 1072 31.17 -5.36 25.79
CA GLY A 1072 30.20 -4.61 25.01
C GLY A 1072 29.53 -5.45 23.93
N ALA A 1073 28.45 -4.92 23.36
CA ALA A 1073 27.74 -5.54 22.23
C ALA A 1073 27.34 -7.00 22.49
N ASP A 1074 26.78 -7.28 23.67
CA ASP A 1074 26.33 -8.62 24.10
C ASP A 1074 27.42 -9.70 23.97
N GLY A 1075 28.67 -9.32 24.24
CA GLY A 1075 29.83 -10.23 24.19
C GLY A 1075 30.54 -10.27 22.84
N LEU A 1076 30.12 -9.48 21.85
CA LEU A 1076 30.85 -9.34 20.58
C LEU A 1076 32.16 -8.57 20.73
N LEU A 1077 32.25 -7.66 21.71
CA LEU A 1077 33.42 -6.80 21.91
C LEU A 1077 33.88 -6.81 23.37
N SER A 1078 35.18 -6.64 23.58
CA SER A 1078 35.73 -6.29 24.90
C SER A 1078 36.85 -5.28 24.76
N ARG A 1079 36.81 -4.28 25.64
CA ARG A 1079 37.80 -3.22 25.75
C ARG A 1079 38.65 -3.42 26.99
N VAL A 1080 39.96 -3.62 26.79
CA VAL A 1080 40.93 -3.74 27.87
C VAL A 1080 41.84 -2.52 27.87
N GLN A 1081 41.63 -1.62 28.82
CA GLN A 1081 42.49 -0.45 29.04
C GLN A 1081 43.70 -0.84 29.90
N VAL A 1082 44.92 -0.52 29.43
CA VAL A 1082 46.16 -0.74 30.19
C VAL A 1082 47.03 0.52 30.07
N GLY A 1083 47.17 1.26 31.17
CA GLY A 1083 47.82 2.56 31.15
C GLY A 1083 47.12 3.51 30.18
N LYS A 1084 47.88 4.10 29.25
CA LYS A 1084 47.33 4.98 28.19
C LYS A 1084 46.89 4.23 26.93
N GLY A 1085 47.24 2.96 26.79
CA GLY A 1085 46.90 2.13 25.63
C GLY A 1085 45.63 1.33 25.82
N VAL A 1086 45.11 0.81 24.71
CA VAL A 1086 43.86 0.05 24.67
C VAL A 1086 43.98 -1.17 23.77
N ALA A 1087 43.40 -2.29 24.20
CA ALA A 1087 43.19 -3.47 23.36
C ALA A 1087 41.69 -3.69 23.15
N ILE A 1088 41.29 -3.83 21.90
CA ILE A 1088 39.93 -4.24 21.51
C ILE A 1088 39.96 -5.69 21.05
N PHE A 1089 39.17 -6.53 21.71
CA PHE A 1089 38.91 -7.90 21.31
C PHE A 1089 37.58 -7.94 20.56
N SER A 1090 37.61 -8.31 19.28
CA SER A 1090 36.41 -8.45 18.46
C SER A 1090 36.09 -9.93 18.22
N GLN A 1091 34.83 -10.32 18.40
CA GLN A 1091 34.27 -11.59 17.97
C GLN A 1091 33.33 -11.43 16.76
N LEU A 1092 33.42 -10.29 16.06
CA LEU A 1092 32.74 -10.07 14.79
C LEU A 1092 33.45 -10.87 13.70
N ASP A 1093 33.10 -12.15 13.56
CA ASP A 1093 33.73 -13.07 12.61
C ASP A 1093 32.92 -13.25 11.32
N SER A 1094 33.02 -12.25 10.44
CA SER A 1094 32.32 -12.20 9.16
C SER A 1094 32.52 -13.44 8.27
N ASP A 1095 33.69 -14.09 8.37
CA ASP A 1095 34.07 -15.21 7.50
C ASP A 1095 33.55 -16.55 8.03
N SER A 1096 33.22 -16.62 9.33
CA SER A 1096 32.60 -17.80 9.94
C SER A 1096 31.11 -17.92 9.60
N LEU A 1097 30.48 -16.80 9.21
CA LEU A 1097 29.13 -16.78 8.70
C LEU A 1097 29.16 -17.50 7.35
N ASN A 1098 28.64 -18.72 7.31
CA ASN A 1098 28.48 -19.53 6.08
C ASN A 1098 27.43 -18.90 5.14
N ALA A 1099 27.58 -17.62 4.80
CA ALA A 1099 26.64 -16.77 4.09
C ALA A 1099 26.56 -17.09 2.59
N ASP A 1100 27.50 -17.88 2.06
CA ASP A 1100 27.43 -18.38 0.70
C ASP A 1100 26.40 -19.53 0.57
N ALA A 1101 26.26 -20.36 1.60
CA ALA A 1101 25.21 -21.38 1.68
C ALA A 1101 23.92 -20.87 2.37
N LYS A 1102 24.08 -20.03 3.40
CA LYS A 1102 23.01 -19.42 4.20
C LYS A 1102 22.92 -17.92 3.88
N THR A 1103 22.49 -17.62 2.68
CA THR A 1103 22.45 -16.25 2.11
C THR A 1103 21.69 -15.22 2.95
N TYR A 1104 20.75 -15.63 3.80
CA TYR A 1104 20.09 -14.74 4.77
C TYR A 1104 21.06 -14.12 5.78
N LEU A 1105 22.27 -14.66 5.93
CA LEU A 1105 23.35 -14.10 6.75
C LEU A 1105 24.24 -13.12 5.98
N ARG A 1106 24.07 -12.91 4.66
CA ARG A 1106 24.89 -11.97 3.87
C ARG A 1106 24.82 -10.55 4.42
N PHE A 1107 23.63 -10.11 4.86
CA PHE A 1107 23.50 -8.83 5.53
C PHE A 1107 24.27 -8.76 6.85
N THR A 1108 24.26 -9.85 7.61
CA THR A 1108 25.09 -9.94 8.83
C THR A 1108 26.58 -9.91 8.49
N ARG A 1109 27.00 -10.59 7.41
CA ARG A 1109 28.40 -10.64 6.97
C ARG A 1109 28.94 -9.26 6.62
N TRP A 1110 28.28 -8.52 5.74
CA TRP A 1110 28.78 -7.19 5.37
C TRP A 1110 28.68 -6.17 6.53
N ARG A 1111 27.66 -6.26 7.40
CA ARG A 1111 27.56 -5.42 8.61
C ARG A 1111 28.74 -5.65 9.56
N GLN A 1112 29.09 -6.92 9.81
CA GLN A 1112 30.29 -7.26 10.59
C GLN A 1112 31.59 -6.81 9.91
N THR A 1113 31.68 -6.90 8.58
CA THR A 1113 32.81 -6.36 7.81
C THR A 1113 32.95 -4.85 8.06
N ARG A 1114 31.86 -4.09 7.90
CA ARG A 1114 31.86 -2.64 8.16
C ARG A 1114 32.22 -2.34 9.62
N ALA A 1115 31.62 -3.07 10.56
CA ALA A 1115 31.87 -2.86 11.98
C ALA A 1115 33.36 -3.04 12.33
N ASN A 1116 34.00 -4.10 11.83
CA ASN A 1116 35.44 -4.30 11.99
C ASN A 1116 36.26 -3.20 11.31
N ALA A 1117 35.88 -2.76 10.11
CA ALA A 1117 36.57 -1.67 9.42
C ALA A 1117 36.51 -0.37 10.22
N GLN A 1118 35.34 -0.01 10.76
CA GLN A 1118 35.16 1.20 11.57
C GLN A 1118 35.96 1.15 12.88
N ILE A 1119 35.97 -0.01 13.58
CA ILE A 1119 36.76 -0.17 14.82
C ILE A 1119 38.25 -0.02 14.51
N LEU A 1120 38.74 -0.70 13.47
CA LEU A 1120 40.13 -0.56 13.01
C LEU A 1120 40.46 0.90 12.65
N ALA A 1121 39.56 1.59 11.95
CA ALA A 1121 39.71 2.99 11.58
C ALA A 1121 39.84 3.91 12.81
N ASN A 1122 39.00 3.69 13.83
CA ASN A 1122 39.02 4.43 15.10
C ASN A 1122 40.29 4.14 15.92
N LEU A 1123 40.84 2.93 15.80
CA LEU A 1123 42.13 2.57 16.40
C LEU A 1123 43.33 3.14 15.64
N GLY A 1124 43.15 3.60 14.39
CA GLY A 1124 44.19 4.29 13.62
C GLY A 1124 44.54 3.64 12.28
N ALA A 1125 43.86 2.57 11.87
CA ALA A 1125 44.08 2.00 10.54
C ALA A 1125 43.63 2.97 9.43
N SER A 1126 44.30 2.91 8.28
CA SER A 1126 43.90 3.57 7.03
C SER A 1126 43.53 2.53 5.98
N PHE A 1127 42.69 2.92 5.03
CA PHE A 1127 42.17 2.03 4.00
C PHE A 1127 42.52 2.54 2.60
N LYS A 1128 42.70 1.61 1.66
CA LYS A 1128 43.03 1.92 0.26
C LYS A 1128 42.00 2.86 -0.38
N ALA A 1129 40.72 2.70 0.00
CA ALA A 1129 39.59 3.45 -0.55
C ALA A 1129 39.37 4.83 0.11
N ASP A 1130 40.09 5.18 1.19
CA ASP A 1130 39.89 6.47 1.88
C ASP A 1130 40.16 7.67 0.97
N GLY A 1131 41.11 7.55 0.03
CA GLY A 1131 41.47 8.61 -0.91
C GLY A 1131 40.54 8.76 -2.12
N ALA A 1132 39.63 7.82 -2.36
CA ALA A 1132 38.85 7.76 -3.60
C ALA A 1132 37.87 8.94 -3.76
N VAL A 1133 37.40 9.52 -2.64
CA VAL A 1133 36.53 10.71 -2.64
C VAL A 1133 37.19 11.94 -3.28
N PHE A 1134 38.53 12.03 -3.27
CA PHE A 1134 39.25 13.20 -3.79
C PHE A 1134 39.58 13.12 -5.27
N ASN A 1135 39.68 11.91 -5.83
CA ASN A 1135 40.23 11.68 -7.16
C ASN A 1135 39.28 10.92 -8.10
N GLY A 1136 38.10 10.50 -7.62
CA GLY A 1136 37.10 9.80 -8.43
C GLY A 1136 37.54 8.42 -8.91
N SER A 1137 38.56 7.81 -8.29
CA SER A 1137 39.00 6.46 -8.66
C SER A 1137 37.96 5.41 -8.28
N SER A 1138 37.68 4.46 -9.19
CA SER A 1138 36.74 3.36 -8.98
C SER A 1138 37.33 2.32 -8.03
N GLN A 1139 37.28 2.58 -6.72
CA GLN A 1139 37.62 1.60 -5.69
C GLN A 1139 36.38 0.85 -5.17
N GLU A 1140 36.59 -0.36 -4.64
CA GLU A 1140 35.53 -1.16 -4.03
C GLU A 1140 35.20 -0.66 -2.61
N PHE A 1141 34.31 0.33 -2.50
CA PHE A 1141 33.77 0.81 -1.22
C PHE A 1141 32.94 -0.24 -0.46
N TYR A 1142 32.29 -1.14 -1.20
CA TYR A 1142 31.26 -2.03 -0.70
C TYR A 1142 31.66 -3.50 -0.80
N HIS A 1143 31.32 -4.27 0.23
CA HIS A 1143 31.47 -5.73 0.25
C HIS A 1143 30.71 -6.40 -0.91
N SER A 1144 31.26 -7.47 -1.48
CA SER A 1144 30.71 -8.15 -2.68
C SER A 1144 29.31 -8.71 -2.48
N ASP A 1145 29.00 -9.26 -1.30
CA ASP A 1145 27.63 -9.73 -0.94
C ASP A 1145 26.54 -8.71 -1.18
N TYR A 1146 26.90 -7.45 -1.07
CA TYR A 1146 25.99 -6.35 -1.28
C TYR A 1146 25.66 -6.15 -2.76
N LYS A 1147 26.55 -6.61 -3.67
CA LYS A 1147 26.45 -6.48 -5.13
C LYS A 1147 26.06 -7.78 -5.85
N THR A 1148 26.26 -8.94 -5.23
CA THR A 1148 26.27 -10.25 -5.92
C THR A 1148 24.92 -10.73 -6.45
N ASP A 1149 23.81 -10.20 -5.95
CA ASP A 1149 22.53 -10.83 -6.25
C ASP A 1149 21.70 -10.12 -7.32
N PHE A 1150 21.90 -8.80 -7.51
CA PHE A 1150 21.35 -7.97 -8.60
C PHE A 1150 21.82 -6.52 -8.43
N GLU A 1151 21.85 -5.76 -9.53
CA GLU A 1151 21.95 -4.30 -9.47
C GLU A 1151 20.71 -3.76 -8.70
N ASN A 1152 20.89 -3.30 -7.46
CA ASN A 1152 19.91 -2.55 -6.64
C ASN A 1152 18.72 -3.31 -6.03
N GLY A 1153 18.82 -4.60 -5.68
CA GLY A 1153 17.70 -5.29 -5.00
C GLY A 1153 17.64 -5.10 -3.48
N ASP A 1154 18.39 -4.13 -2.98
CA ASP A 1154 18.30 -3.53 -1.65
C ASP A 1154 17.85 -2.05 -1.73
N ASP A 1155 17.57 -1.50 -2.93
CA ASP A 1155 17.01 -0.16 -3.04
C ASP A 1155 15.58 -0.17 -2.46
N PRO A 1156 15.33 0.58 -1.38
CA PRO A 1156 14.05 0.56 -0.70
C PRO A 1156 12.90 1.01 -1.61
N TYR A 1157 13.18 1.83 -2.61
CA TYR A 1157 12.17 2.39 -3.49
C TYR A 1157 12.01 1.61 -4.79
N ARG A 1158 12.68 0.45 -4.91
CA ARG A 1158 12.51 -0.39 -6.09
C ARG A 1158 11.04 -0.74 -6.27
N TYR A 1159 10.49 -0.28 -7.38
CA TYR A 1159 9.08 -0.37 -7.66
C TYR A 1159 8.68 -1.83 -7.84
N TYR A 1160 7.61 -2.18 -7.15
CA TYR A 1160 6.93 -3.45 -7.30
C TYR A 1160 5.52 -3.20 -7.80
N ARG A 1161 5.14 -3.97 -8.81
CA ARG A 1161 3.76 -4.03 -9.27
C ARG A 1161 3.36 -5.49 -9.40
N TRP A 1162 2.15 -5.79 -8.94
CA TRP A 1162 1.56 -7.13 -8.95
C TRP A 1162 1.26 -7.59 -10.36
#